data_AF-A0ABD1T5R5-F1
#
_entry.id   AF-A0ABD1T5R5-F1
#
_cell.length_a   1.000
_cell.length_b   1.000
_cell.length_c   1.000
_cell.angle_alpha   90.00
_cell.angle_beta   90.00
_cell.angle_gamma   90.00
#
_symmetry.space_group_name_H-M   'P 1'
#
loop_
_entity.id
_entity.type
_entity.pdbx_description
1 polymer ?
#
loop_
_entity_poly.entity_id
_entity_poly.type
_entity_poly.pdbx_seq_one_letter_code
_entity_poly.pdbx_strand_id
1 'polypeptide(L)'
;MAPKAKEKAKPAAAAPAVAIEDLFASLNRHIERSEFDQAVKISDQVLSIAPGDEDAIRCKVVALIKNDSVDKALLAIEACSNKSSIDFVFFKAYCLYRQNKLDEALETLKGQEKNSAMMLLESQILFRLGLMDASVDIYQNLQKSKIESLEINFVASLVSAGRASDVQGAMESLRVKSTSSFELAYNTACSLIERNKYKDAEQLLLSSRRIGQESLMEENLANDDIEIELAPIAVQLAYVQQILGNTQEAFESYTDVIKRNLADESSLAVATNNLIALKGPKDVADGLRKLDKLIEKGEGPQTFQLARGLDVKLSRKQREAIFVNRLLLLIHSNKMDQARELAFALPSMFPDSVMPVLLQAAVHVRENKANKAEEILGQFADKFPDKSKVFLLARAQVAASAGHPQIAAESLLKIPDIQHKPATVATIVSLKERAGDIDGADAVFDAAIQWWSNAMTEDNKLDVIMEEAASFKLRHGRKDEAARLYEELVKSRGSIGALVGLIQTTAHTNIEKAETYEKQLKPLPGLKAVDVKSLEKTSGAKHIESGSTASITEAFEAKSKEKAKKKRKRKPKYPKGFDPANPGPPPDPERWLPKRERSSYRPKRKDKRAAQIRGSQGAVVKEAATSVNSKSNQTTNSKGPSQNASAEQSKPSSKSRKKSKN
;
A
#
# COMPACT_ATOMS: atom_id res chain seq x y z
N MET A 1 -86.68 44.31 42.20
CA MET A 1 -86.50 42.84 42.14
C MET A 1 -85.00 42.58 42.11
N ALA A 2 -84.46 41.95 43.15
CA ALA A 2 -83.04 41.67 43.31
C ALA A 2 -82.56 40.54 42.38
N PRO A 3 -81.27 40.51 41.96
CA PRO A 3 -80.75 39.45 41.10
C PRO A 3 -80.54 38.15 41.89
N LYS A 4 -80.84 37.01 41.26
CA LYS A 4 -80.67 35.66 41.79
C LYS A 4 -79.22 35.36 42.15
N ALA A 5 -79.01 34.79 43.33
CA ALA A 5 -77.73 34.31 43.82
C ALA A 5 -77.22 33.10 42.99
N LYS A 6 -75.93 33.10 42.68
CA LYS A 6 -75.20 31.97 42.08
C LYS A 6 -75.16 30.78 43.07
N GLU A 7 -75.52 29.59 42.60
CA GLU A 7 -75.27 28.33 43.30
C GLU A 7 -73.77 28.12 43.52
N LYS A 8 -73.41 27.74 44.75
CA LYS A 8 -72.06 27.25 45.10
C LYS A 8 -71.84 25.89 44.44
N ALA A 9 -70.74 25.75 43.72
CA ALA A 9 -70.24 24.48 43.21
C ALA A 9 -70.03 23.48 44.37
N LYS A 10 -70.53 22.25 44.20
CA LYS A 10 -70.22 21.11 45.07
C LYS A 10 -68.71 20.81 45.02
N PRO A 11 -68.09 20.33 46.12
CA PRO A 11 -66.73 19.81 46.07
C PRO A 11 -66.69 18.63 45.11
N ALA A 12 -65.72 18.62 44.18
CA ALA A 12 -65.41 17.45 43.39
C ALA A 12 -65.06 16.29 44.33
N ALA A 13 -65.70 15.13 44.12
CA ALA A 13 -65.35 13.90 44.82
C ALA A 13 -63.85 13.63 44.62
N ALA A 14 -63.12 13.39 45.72
CA ALA A 14 -61.73 12.94 45.65
C ALA A 14 -61.67 11.65 44.83
N ALA A 15 -60.80 11.62 43.81
CA ALA A 15 -60.52 10.42 43.05
C ALA A 15 -60.12 9.28 44.02
N PRO A 16 -60.55 8.03 43.79
CA PRO A 16 -60.16 6.93 44.65
C PRO A 16 -58.63 6.85 44.69
N ALA A 17 -58.06 6.78 45.90
CA ALA A 17 -56.63 6.58 46.07
C ALA A 17 -56.24 5.28 45.37
N VAL A 18 -55.46 5.39 44.29
CA VAL A 18 -54.98 4.22 43.54
C VAL A 18 -54.08 3.42 44.47
N ALA A 19 -54.39 2.13 44.64
CA ALA A 19 -53.58 1.25 45.48
C ALA A 19 -52.18 1.07 44.85
N ILE A 20 -51.15 1.01 45.68
CA ILE A 20 -49.76 0.85 45.22
C ILE A 20 -49.60 -0.46 44.43
N GLU A 21 -50.34 -1.50 44.82
CA GLU A 21 -50.35 -2.81 44.19
C GLU A 21 -50.87 -2.74 42.74
N ASP A 22 -51.90 -1.93 42.49
CA ASP A 22 -52.44 -1.69 41.15
C ASP A 22 -51.43 -0.95 40.26
N LEU A 23 -50.65 -0.04 40.85
CA LEU A 23 -49.57 0.65 40.14
C LEU A 23 -48.45 -0.31 39.75
N PHE A 24 -48.03 -1.23 40.64
CA PHE A 24 -47.05 -2.26 40.29
C PHE A 24 -47.56 -3.23 39.23
N ALA A 25 -48.83 -3.63 39.29
CA ALA A 25 -49.44 -4.46 38.25
C ALA A 25 -49.46 -3.74 36.89
N SER A 26 -49.75 -2.42 36.87
CA SER A 26 -49.69 -1.62 35.66
C SER A 26 -48.25 -1.43 35.17
N LEU A 27 -47.29 -1.22 36.06
CA LEU A 27 -45.88 -1.08 35.75
C LEU A 27 -45.36 -2.35 35.05
N ASN A 28 -45.64 -3.53 35.62
CA ASN A 28 -45.23 -4.80 35.02
C ASN A 28 -45.83 -4.97 33.61
N ARG A 29 -47.12 -4.63 33.43
CA ARG A 29 -47.77 -4.68 32.11
C ARG A 29 -47.09 -3.78 31.08
N HIS A 30 -46.71 -2.56 31.45
CA HIS A 30 -46.01 -1.65 30.54
C HIS A 30 -44.60 -2.16 30.21
N ILE A 31 -43.89 -2.76 31.17
CA ILE A 31 -42.58 -3.37 30.96
C ILE A 31 -42.67 -4.55 29.98
N GLU A 32 -43.63 -5.46 30.18
CA GLU A 32 -43.86 -6.62 29.29
C GLU A 32 -44.20 -6.20 27.85
N ARG A 33 -44.87 -5.05 27.69
CA ARG A 33 -45.22 -4.47 26.38
C ARG A 33 -44.13 -3.58 25.79
N SER A 34 -42.99 -3.43 26.46
CA SER A 34 -41.92 -2.49 26.07
C SER A 34 -42.38 -1.03 25.97
N GLU A 35 -43.43 -0.65 26.70
CA GLU A 35 -43.96 0.72 26.78
C GLU A 35 -43.19 1.53 27.83
N PHE A 36 -41.88 1.69 27.63
CA PHE A 36 -40.96 2.19 28.67
C PHE A 36 -41.25 3.62 29.13
N ASP A 37 -41.74 4.50 28.24
CA ASP A 37 -42.19 5.85 28.64
C ASP A 37 -43.31 5.82 29.68
N GLN A 38 -44.24 4.86 29.57
CA GLN A 38 -45.32 4.68 30.53
C GLN A 38 -44.81 4.01 31.79
N ALA A 39 -43.92 3.02 31.67
CA ALA A 39 -43.26 2.41 32.82
C ALA A 39 -42.57 3.47 33.70
N VAL A 40 -41.84 4.42 33.11
CA VAL A 40 -41.21 5.53 33.86
C VAL A 40 -42.25 6.37 34.60
N LYS A 41 -43.37 6.73 33.94
CA LYS A 41 -44.44 7.53 34.56
C LYS A 41 -45.10 6.80 35.73
N ILE A 42 -45.38 5.51 35.59
CA ILE A 42 -45.97 4.71 36.65
C ILE A 42 -44.97 4.51 37.80
N SER A 43 -43.69 4.30 37.52
CA SER A 43 -42.65 4.28 38.55
C SER A 43 -42.59 5.61 39.32
N ASP A 44 -42.69 6.76 38.64
CA ASP A 44 -42.76 8.07 39.32
C ASP A 44 -44.00 8.20 40.22
N GLN A 45 -45.15 7.64 39.82
CA GLN A 45 -46.35 7.60 40.67
C GLN A 45 -46.13 6.73 41.90
N VAL A 46 -45.53 5.54 41.77
CA VAL A 46 -45.17 4.70 42.92
C VAL A 46 -44.22 5.44 43.85
N LEU A 47 -43.17 6.08 43.32
CA LEU A 47 -42.19 6.83 44.10
C LEU A 47 -42.76 8.10 44.74
N SER A 48 -43.86 8.66 44.23
CA SER A 48 -44.57 9.76 44.89
C SER A 48 -45.28 9.32 46.18
N ILE A 49 -45.69 8.04 46.25
CA ILE A 49 -46.35 7.43 47.41
C ILE A 49 -45.31 6.78 48.34
N ALA A 50 -44.31 6.10 47.77
CA ALA A 50 -43.24 5.40 48.46
C ALA A 50 -41.85 5.82 47.90
N PRO A 51 -41.27 6.96 48.33
CA PRO A 51 -40.05 7.51 47.74
C PRO A 51 -38.77 6.65 47.87
N GLY A 52 -38.77 5.67 48.77
CA GLY A 52 -37.65 4.76 49.00
C GLY A 52 -37.85 3.35 48.45
N ASP A 53 -38.90 3.12 47.67
CA ASP A 53 -39.19 1.80 47.12
C ASP A 53 -38.12 1.37 46.09
N GLU A 54 -37.37 0.31 46.41
CA GLU A 54 -36.22 -0.08 45.61
C GLU A 54 -36.61 -0.61 44.21
N ASP A 55 -37.72 -1.33 44.11
CA ASP A 55 -38.15 -1.95 42.86
C ASP A 55 -38.67 -0.89 41.88
N ALA A 56 -39.42 0.09 42.36
CA ALA A 56 -39.83 1.24 41.55
C ALA A 56 -38.63 2.06 41.06
N ILE A 57 -37.59 2.27 41.88
CA ILE A 57 -36.35 2.94 41.45
C ILE A 57 -35.65 2.12 40.38
N ARG A 58 -35.46 0.80 40.58
CA ARG A 58 -34.81 -0.09 39.59
C ARG A 58 -35.57 -0.11 38.27
N CYS A 59 -36.89 -0.30 38.32
CA CYS A 59 -37.76 -0.27 37.14
C CYS A 59 -37.65 1.07 36.40
N LYS A 60 -37.65 2.20 37.11
CA LYS A 60 -37.46 3.52 36.50
C LYS A 60 -36.12 3.63 35.77
N VAL A 61 -35.01 3.27 36.43
CA VAL A 61 -33.67 3.36 35.84
C VAL A 61 -33.57 2.46 34.59
N VAL A 62 -34.00 1.20 34.69
CA VAL A 62 -33.95 0.26 33.57
C VAL A 62 -34.86 0.71 32.43
N ALA A 63 -36.06 1.20 32.72
CA ALA A 63 -36.98 1.72 31.70
C ALA A 63 -36.39 2.96 31.00
N LEU A 64 -35.75 3.88 31.75
CA LEU A 64 -35.05 5.03 31.15
C LEU A 64 -33.92 4.58 30.21
N ILE A 65 -33.14 3.57 30.61
CA ILE A 65 -32.07 3.00 29.76
C ILE A 65 -32.64 2.34 28.51
N LYS A 66 -33.69 1.52 28.65
CA LYS A 66 -34.35 0.83 27.53
C LYS A 66 -35.06 1.79 26.57
N ASN A 67 -35.49 2.95 27.07
CA ASN A 67 -36.06 4.04 26.27
C ASN A 67 -35.00 5.00 25.69
N ASP A 68 -33.74 4.60 25.69
CA ASP A 68 -32.59 5.37 25.24
C ASP A 68 -32.40 6.75 25.91
N SER A 69 -33.06 6.97 27.03
CA SER A 69 -32.99 8.21 27.83
C SER A 69 -31.84 8.14 28.83
N VAL A 70 -30.62 7.89 28.32
CA VAL A 70 -29.42 7.59 29.12
C VAL A 70 -29.07 8.73 30.09
N ASP A 71 -29.21 9.99 29.68
CA ASP A 71 -28.93 11.14 30.54
C ASP A 71 -29.86 11.19 31.75
N LYS A 72 -31.15 10.92 31.54
CA LYS A 72 -32.15 10.87 32.61
C LYS A 72 -31.91 9.67 33.53
N ALA A 73 -31.48 8.54 32.97
CA ALA A 73 -31.12 7.36 33.77
C ALA A 73 -29.93 7.67 34.70
N LEU A 74 -28.89 8.33 34.19
CA LEU A 74 -27.73 8.72 34.98
C LEU A 74 -28.09 9.69 36.11
N LEU A 75 -28.90 10.71 35.80
CA LEU A 75 -29.42 11.64 36.82
C LEU A 75 -30.28 10.93 37.88
N ALA A 76 -31.11 9.96 37.47
CA ALA A 76 -31.92 9.17 38.39
C ALA A 76 -31.04 8.31 39.32
N ILE A 77 -29.96 7.72 38.79
CA ILE A 77 -28.98 6.96 39.58
C ILE A 77 -28.31 7.86 40.61
N GLU A 78 -27.78 9.02 40.19
CA GLU A 78 -27.09 9.97 41.09
C GLU A 78 -28.00 10.49 42.20
N ALA A 79 -29.27 10.78 41.88
CA ALA A 79 -30.25 11.23 42.85
C ALA A 79 -30.59 10.17 43.92
N CYS A 80 -30.47 8.88 43.57
CA CYS A 80 -30.77 7.76 44.46
C CYS A 80 -29.54 7.24 45.21
N SER A 81 -28.31 7.43 44.69
CA SER A 81 -27.07 6.97 45.33
C SER A 81 -26.86 7.53 46.75
N ASN A 82 -27.48 8.67 47.09
CA ASN A 82 -27.43 9.26 48.44
C ASN A 82 -28.57 8.79 49.36
N LYS A 83 -29.52 7.99 48.86
CA LYS A 83 -30.81 7.69 49.52
C LYS A 83 -31.14 6.20 49.62
N SER A 84 -30.53 5.34 48.82
CA SER A 84 -30.78 3.89 48.83
C SER A 84 -29.48 3.08 48.90
N SER A 85 -29.58 1.85 49.41
CA SER A 85 -28.48 0.86 49.45
C SER A 85 -28.30 0.09 48.14
N ILE A 86 -28.98 0.50 47.06
CA ILE A 86 -29.01 -0.24 45.81
C ILE A 86 -27.70 -0.03 45.04
N ASP A 87 -27.07 -1.13 44.65
CA ASP A 87 -25.93 -1.10 43.74
C ASP A 87 -26.38 -0.81 42.29
N PHE A 88 -26.12 0.41 41.83
CA PHE A 88 -26.32 0.85 40.44
C PHE A 88 -25.01 0.96 39.66
N VAL A 89 -23.89 0.42 40.15
CA VAL A 89 -22.56 0.61 39.56
C VAL A 89 -22.53 0.13 38.10
N PHE A 90 -23.10 -1.04 37.81
CA PHE A 90 -23.22 -1.54 36.44
C PHE A 90 -24.00 -0.59 35.53
N PHE A 91 -25.18 -0.13 35.97
CA PHE A 91 -26.03 0.77 35.17
C PHE A 91 -25.39 2.15 34.99
N LYS A 92 -24.68 2.65 36.00
CA LYS A 92 -23.91 3.90 35.93
C LYS A 92 -22.81 3.77 34.87
N ALA A 93 -21.99 2.72 34.96
CA ALA A 93 -20.94 2.44 33.97
C ALA A 93 -21.53 2.27 32.56
N TYR A 94 -22.66 1.57 32.43
CA TYR A 94 -23.35 1.41 31.16
C TYR A 94 -23.83 2.74 30.58
N CYS A 95 -24.41 3.62 31.41
CA CYS A 95 -24.82 4.95 30.96
C CYS A 95 -23.62 5.81 30.52
N LEU A 96 -22.52 5.79 31.27
CA LEU A 96 -21.28 6.48 30.91
C LEU A 96 -20.69 5.94 29.59
N TYR A 97 -20.69 4.62 29.41
CA TYR A 97 -20.28 3.96 28.17
C TYR A 97 -21.12 4.43 26.96
N ARG A 98 -22.45 4.49 27.12
CA ARG A 98 -23.38 4.98 26.10
C ARG A 98 -23.18 6.47 25.79
N GLN A 99 -22.79 7.28 26.78
CA GLN A 99 -22.40 8.69 26.61
C GLN A 99 -20.97 8.88 26.04
N ASN A 100 -20.27 7.79 25.68
CA ASN A 100 -18.88 7.83 25.22
C ASN A 100 -17.86 8.36 26.27
N LYS A 101 -18.22 8.37 27.55
CA LYS A 101 -17.31 8.70 28.67
C LYS A 101 -16.59 7.43 29.14
N LEU A 102 -15.73 6.91 28.27
CA LEU A 102 -15.15 5.57 28.41
C LEU A 102 -14.23 5.44 29.64
N ASP A 103 -13.38 6.42 29.90
CA ASP A 103 -12.48 6.39 31.06
C ASP A 103 -13.26 6.43 32.39
N GLU A 104 -14.29 7.27 32.48
CA GLU A 104 -15.18 7.33 33.65
C GLU A 104 -15.97 6.03 33.83
N ALA A 105 -16.43 5.43 32.74
CA ALA A 105 -17.12 4.13 32.76
C ALA A 105 -16.18 3.03 33.28
N LEU A 106 -14.93 3.01 32.83
CA LEU A 106 -13.93 2.03 33.27
C LEU A 106 -13.57 2.21 34.74
N GLU A 107 -13.34 3.45 35.18
CA GLU A 107 -13.04 3.74 36.60
C GLU A 107 -14.23 3.38 37.50
N THR A 108 -15.47 3.55 37.02
CA THR A 108 -16.68 3.15 37.74
C THR A 108 -16.73 1.64 38.03
N LEU A 109 -16.20 0.80 37.13
CA LEU A 109 -16.16 -0.67 37.29
C LEU A 109 -14.99 -1.17 38.15
N LYS A 110 -14.03 -0.31 38.48
CA LYS A 110 -12.80 -0.71 39.15
C LYS A 110 -13.03 -1.08 40.61
N GLY A 111 -12.42 -2.19 41.03
CA GLY A 111 -12.52 -2.70 42.41
C GLY A 111 -13.86 -3.36 42.76
N GLN A 112 -14.77 -3.49 41.80
CA GLN A 112 -16.06 -4.16 41.97
C GLN A 112 -15.94 -5.68 41.78
N GLU A 113 -16.87 -6.43 42.36
CA GLU A 113 -16.98 -7.87 42.12
C GLU A 113 -17.37 -8.13 40.66
N LYS A 114 -16.49 -8.80 39.92
CA LYS A 114 -16.64 -9.01 38.48
C LYS A 114 -17.57 -10.18 38.19
N ASN A 115 -18.86 -9.90 37.97
CA ASN A 115 -19.77 -10.85 37.34
C ASN A 115 -19.66 -10.81 35.80
N SER A 116 -20.25 -11.80 35.11
CA SER A 116 -20.15 -11.92 33.64
C SER A 116 -20.64 -10.67 32.88
N ALA A 117 -21.67 -9.98 33.40
CA ALA A 117 -22.21 -8.78 32.76
C ALA A 117 -21.27 -7.58 32.90
N MET A 118 -20.67 -7.39 34.09
CA MET A 118 -19.65 -6.36 34.31
C MET A 118 -18.40 -6.61 33.48
N MET A 119 -17.95 -7.87 33.41
CA MET A 119 -16.82 -8.26 32.56
C MET A 119 -17.10 -7.99 31.08
N LEU A 120 -18.31 -8.30 30.59
CA LEU A 120 -18.68 -8.01 29.21
C LEU A 120 -18.70 -6.50 28.92
N LEU A 121 -19.23 -5.68 29.83
CA LEU A 121 -19.21 -4.24 29.67
C LEU A 121 -17.77 -3.68 29.72
N GLU A 122 -16.95 -4.19 30.64
CA GLU A 122 -15.53 -3.83 30.75
C GLU A 122 -14.78 -4.16 29.45
N SER A 123 -14.98 -5.34 28.86
CA SER A 123 -14.34 -5.71 27.59
C SER A 123 -14.80 -4.82 26.42
N GLN A 124 -16.09 -4.44 26.37
CA GLN A 124 -16.61 -3.49 25.39
C GLN A 124 -16.02 -2.08 25.55
N ILE A 125 -15.86 -1.61 26.79
CA ILE A 125 -15.20 -0.32 27.09
C ILE A 125 -13.74 -0.37 26.63
N LEU A 126 -13.00 -1.40 27.02
CA LEU A 126 -11.60 -1.59 26.64
C LEU A 126 -11.41 -1.68 25.12
N PHE A 127 -12.31 -2.39 24.44
CA PHE A 127 -12.33 -2.47 22.98
C PHE A 127 -12.47 -1.08 22.34
N ARG A 128 -13.39 -0.24 22.84
CA ARG A 128 -13.58 1.14 22.33
C ARG A 128 -12.44 2.09 22.70
N LEU A 129 -11.76 1.86 23.83
CA LEU A 129 -10.54 2.59 24.21
C LEU A 129 -9.31 2.17 23.39
N GLY A 130 -9.40 1.09 22.60
CA GLY A 130 -8.30 0.55 21.83
C GLY A 130 -7.31 -0.30 22.64
N LEU A 131 -7.67 -0.67 23.87
CA LEU A 131 -6.90 -1.55 24.74
C LEU A 131 -7.23 -3.02 24.41
N MET A 132 -6.82 -3.45 23.21
CA MET A 132 -7.30 -4.68 22.59
C MET A 132 -6.84 -5.93 23.34
N ASP A 133 -5.59 -6.00 23.81
CA ASP A 133 -5.09 -7.17 24.55
C ASP A 133 -5.87 -7.38 25.86
N ALA A 134 -6.10 -6.32 26.62
CA ALA A 134 -6.89 -6.38 27.86
C ALA A 134 -8.34 -6.80 27.59
N SER A 135 -8.95 -6.33 26.49
CA SER A 135 -10.27 -6.80 26.06
C SER A 135 -10.28 -8.30 25.75
N VAL A 136 -9.29 -8.78 24.99
CA VAL A 136 -9.12 -10.19 24.63
C VAL A 136 -8.99 -11.08 25.89
N ASP A 137 -8.21 -10.65 26.87
CA ASP A 137 -8.02 -11.41 28.12
C ASP A 137 -9.34 -11.57 28.90
N ILE A 138 -10.19 -10.55 28.92
CA ILE A 138 -11.51 -10.65 29.54
C ILE A 138 -12.41 -11.62 28.75
N TYR A 139 -12.44 -11.53 27.42
CA TYR A 139 -13.23 -12.45 26.59
C TYR A 139 -12.79 -13.92 26.74
N GLN A 140 -11.49 -14.18 26.94
CA GLN A 140 -10.99 -15.52 27.24
C GLN A 140 -11.59 -16.09 28.53
N ASN A 141 -11.73 -15.26 29.56
CA ASN A 141 -12.36 -15.65 30.83
C ASN A 141 -13.89 -15.84 30.69
N LEU A 142 -14.52 -15.19 29.71
CA LEU A 142 -15.95 -15.31 29.45
C LEU A 142 -16.34 -16.52 28.59
N GLN A 143 -15.41 -17.31 28.03
CA GLN A 143 -15.73 -18.41 27.10
C GLN A 143 -16.71 -19.47 27.66
N LYS A 144 -16.75 -19.63 28.99
CA LYS A 144 -17.67 -20.58 29.66
C LYS A 144 -19.01 -19.96 30.08
N SER A 145 -19.19 -18.67 29.85
CA SER A 145 -20.42 -17.96 30.16
C SER A 145 -21.50 -18.25 29.11
N LYS A 146 -22.78 -18.18 29.51
CA LYS A 146 -23.93 -18.35 28.60
C LYS A 146 -24.30 -17.04 27.91
N ILE A 147 -23.31 -16.26 27.50
CA ILE A 147 -23.53 -14.99 26.78
C ILE A 147 -23.76 -15.32 25.31
N GLU A 148 -24.88 -14.83 24.77
CA GLU A 148 -25.23 -14.99 23.36
C GLU A 148 -24.22 -14.27 22.47
N SER A 149 -23.84 -14.92 21.36
CA SER A 149 -22.97 -14.37 20.32
C SER A 149 -21.61 -13.84 20.82
N LEU A 150 -21.12 -14.34 21.97
CA LEU A 150 -19.83 -13.95 22.55
C LEU A 150 -18.67 -14.20 21.58
N GLU A 151 -18.75 -15.27 20.80
CA GLU A 151 -17.76 -15.67 19.81
C GLU A 151 -17.50 -14.59 18.74
N ILE A 152 -18.54 -13.86 18.34
CA ILE A 152 -18.43 -12.79 17.33
C ILE A 152 -17.53 -11.68 17.86
N ASN A 153 -17.80 -11.23 19.08
CA ASN A 153 -17.05 -10.16 19.74
C ASN A 153 -15.64 -10.59 20.14
N PHE A 154 -15.47 -11.85 20.56
CA PHE A 154 -14.16 -12.40 20.89
C PHE A 154 -13.25 -12.47 19.66
N VAL A 155 -13.76 -12.98 18.53
CA VAL A 155 -13.00 -13.03 17.28
C VAL A 155 -12.68 -11.61 16.76
N ALA A 156 -13.64 -10.68 16.82
CA ALA A 156 -13.39 -9.27 16.48
C ALA A 156 -12.28 -8.64 17.33
N SER A 157 -12.25 -8.97 18.63
CA SER A 157 -11.22 -8.50 19.56
C SER A 157 -9.85 -9.09 19.24
N LEU A 158 -9.76 -10.39 18.93
CA LEU A 158 -8.52 -11.04 18.52
C LEU A 158 -7.94 -10.42 17.24
N VAL A 159 -8.78 -10.19 16.22
CA VAL A 159 -8.35 -9.55 14.97
C VAL A 159 -7.89 -8.11 15.24
N SER A 160 -8.65 -7.35 16.03
CA SER A 160 -8.30 -5.97 16.36
C SER A 160 -7.01 -5.85 17.19
N ALA A 161 -6.68 -6.88 17.99
CA ALA A 161 -5.43 -7.00 18.73
C ALA A 161 -4.23 -7.43 17.84
N GLY A 162 -4.44 -7.71 16.54
CA GLY A 162 -3.40 -8.26 15.67
C GLY A 162 -3.05 -9.72 15.97
N ARG A 163 -3.92 -10.44 16.70
CA ARG A 163 -3.76 -11.85 17.08
C ARG A 163 -4.52 -12.77 16.13
N ALA A 164 -4.48 -12.46 14.83
CA ALA A 164 -5.18 -13.23 13.79
C ALA A 164 -4.76 -14.71 13.72
N SER A 165 -3.57 -15.08 14.20
CA SER A 165 -3.13 -16.47 14.34
C SER A 165 -3.98 -17.27 15.33
N ASP A 166 -4.49 -16.61 16.36
CA ASP A 166 -5.14 -17.25 17.51
C ASP A 166 -6.63 -17.53 17.24
N VAL A 167 -7.21 -16.86 16.23
CA VAL A 167 -8.62 -16.98 15.84
C VAL A 167 -9.01 -18.43 15.57
N GLN A 168 -8.16 -19.20 14.88
CA GLN A 168 -8.46 -20.59 14.58
C GLN A 168 -8.57 -21.44 15.86
N GLY A 169 -7.61 -21.32 16.78
CA GLY A 169 -7.64 -22.05 18.06
C GLY A 169 -8.79 -21.60 18.97
N ALA A 170 -9.13 -20.30 18.95
CA ALA A 170 -10.28 -19.76 19.67
C ALA A 170 -11.61 -20.37 19.17
N MET A 171 -11.79 -20.45 17.86
CA MET A 171 -12.97 -21.06 17.24
C MET A 171 -13.10 -22.55 17.56
N GLU A 172 -11.97 -23.29 17.54
CA GLU A 172 -11.92 -24.70 17.92
C GLU A 172 -12.27 -24.92 19.40
N SER A 173 -11.77 -24.06 20.30
CA SER A 173 -12.10 -24.08 21.73
C SER A 173 -13.60 -23.86 21.99
N LEU A 174 -14.20 -22.89 21.30
CA LEU A 174 -15.62 -22.57 21.38
C LEU A 174 -16.51 -23.58 20.64
N ARG A 175 -15.93 -24.46 19.81
CA ARG A 175 -16.63 -25.45 18.97
C ARG A 175 -17.63 -24.81 17.99
N VAL A 176 -17.32 -23.62 17.50
CA VAL A 176 -18.16 -22.87 16.55
C VAL A 176 -17.53 -22.92 15.16
N LYS A 177 -18.36 -22.97 14.11
CA LYS A 177 -17.90 -22.88 12.72
C LYS A 177 -17.84 -21.42 12.30
N SER A 178 -16.88 -21.05 11.47
CA SER A 178 -16.79 -19.68 10.93
C SER A 178 -18.05 -19.27 10.16
N THR A 179 -18.78 -20.22 9.58
CA THR A 179 -20.03 -19.99 8.84
C THR A 179 -21.29 -20.11 9.70
N SER A 180 -21.17 -20.09 11.03
CA SER A 180 -22.33 -20.15 11.93
C SER A 180 -23.18 -18.88 11.88
N SER A 181 -22.57 -17.73 11.60
CA SER A 181 -23.26 -16.46 11.32
C SER A 181 -22.46 -15.68 10.27
N PHE A 182 -23.08 -14.66 9.67
CA PHE A 182 -22.38 -13.87 8.65
C PHE A 182 -21.31 -12.96 9.25
N GLU A 183 -21.52 -12.44 10.47
CA GLU A 183 -20.57 -11.61 11.21
C GLU A 183 -19.35 -12.43 11.63
N LEU A 184 -19.56 -13.68 12.06
CA LEU A 184 -18.45 -14.56 12.42
C LEU A 184 -17.62 -14.94 11.19
N ALA A 185 -18.27 -15.15 10.05
CA ALA A 185 -17.60 -15.38 8.78
C ALA A 185 -16.81 -14.14 8.34
N TYR A 186 -17.39 -12.95 8.49
CA TYR A 186 -16.73 -11.67 8.22
C TYR A 186 -15.47 -11.47 9.10
N ASN A 187 -15.61 -11.60 10.42
CA ASN A 187 -14.49 -11.43 11.36
C ASN A 187 -13.39 -12.48 11.12
N THR A 188 -13.77 -13.72 10.83
CA THR A 188 -12.81 -14.77 10.47
C THR A 188 -12.10 -14.44 9.15
N ALA A 189 -12.81 -13.89 8.16
CA ALA A 189 -12.18 -13.45 6.92
C ALA A 189 -11.20 -12.31 7.15
N CYS A 190 -11.50 -11.35 8.03
CA CYS A 190 -10.55 -10.31 8.43
C CYS A 190 -9.26 -10.91 9.04
N SER A 191 -9.35 -11.99 9.82
CA SER A 191 -8.16 -12.71 10.30
C SER A 191 -7.32 -13.31 9.17
N LEU A 192 -7.96 -13.82 8.11
CA LEU A 192 -7.28 -14.35 6.92
C LEU A 192 -6.59 -13.23 6.13
N ILE A 193 -7.21 -12.05 6.05
CA ILE A 193 -6.61 -10.85 5.43
C ILE A 193 -5.33 -10.45 6.16
N GLU A 194 -5.33 -10.37 7.49
CA GLU A 194 -4.13 -10.04 8.26
C GLU A 194 -3.00 -11.07 8.09
N ARG A 195 -3.36 -12.33 7.82
CA ARG A 195 -2.43 -13.42 7.53
C ARG A 195 -2.03 -13.52 6.06
N ASN A 196 -2.39 -12.53 5.23
CA ASN A 196 -2.14 -12.48 3.79
C ASN A 196 -2.75 -13.65 2.98
N LYS A 197 -3.79 -14.31 3.52
CA LYS A 197 -4.52 -15.41 2.85
C LYS A 197 -5.71 -14.87 2.06
N TYR A 198 -5.43 -14.01 1.09
CA TYR A 198 -6.45 -13.22 0.39
C TYR A 198 -7.49 -14.06 -0.37
N LYS A 199 -7.09 -15.17 -1.01
CA LYS A 199 -8.03 -16.06 -1.71
C LYS A 199 -9.02 -16.74 -0.77
N ASP A 200 -8.53 -17.23 0.37
CA ASP A 200 -9.39 -17.85 1.37
C ASP A 200 -10.34 -16.81 2.00
N ALA A 201 -9.83 -15.60 2.24
CA ALA A 201 -10.64 -14.47 2.72
C ALA A 201 -11.76 -14.11 1.74
N GLU A 202 -11.48 -14.06 0.43
CA GLU A 202 -12.47 -13.79 -0.61
C GLU A 202 -13.62 -14.79 -0.58
N GLN A 203 -13.31 -16.09 -0.52
CA GLN A 203 -14.33 -17.15 -0.46
C GLN A 203 -15.19 -17.07 0.80
N LEU A 204 -14.56 -16.74 1.94
CA LEU A 204 -15.27 -16.60 3.20
C LEU A 204 -16.14 -15.34 3.26
N LEU A 205 -15.71 -14.22 2.65
CA LEU A 205 -16.52 -13.00 2.53
C LEU A 205 -17.71 -13.20 1.60
N LEU A 206 -17.54 -13.95 0.49
CA LEU A 206 -18.66 -14.34 -0.37
C LEU A 206 -19.67 -15.20 0.39
N SER A 207 -19.18 -16.14 1.21
CA SER A 207 -20.02 -16.97 2.07
C SER A 207 -20.73 -16.14 3.14
N SER A 208 -20.02 -15.23 3.80
CA SER A 208 -20.57 -14.26 4.77
C SER A 208 -21.70 -13.45 4.15
N ARG A 209 -21.50 -12.86 2.98
CA ARG A 209 -22.52 -12.09 2.26
C ARG A 209 -23.76 -12.94 1.93
N ARG A 210 -23.58 -14.18 1.48
CA ARG A 210 -24.70 -15.08 1.18
C ARG A 210 -25.49 -15.43 2.44
N ILE A 211 -24.80 -15.82 3.52
CA ILE A 211 -25.43 -16.16 4.80
C ILE A 211 -26.21 -14.96 5.32
N GLY A 212 -25.61 -13.77 5.31
CA GLY A 212 -26.27 -12.56 5.80
C GLY A 212 -27.48 -12.17 4.95
N GLN A 213 -27.39 -12.32 3.62
CA GLN A 213 -28.53 -12.10 2.75
C GLN A 213 -29.70 -13.04 3.09
N GLU A 214 -29.42 -14.34 3.27
CA GLU A 214 -30.43 -15.35 3.62
C GLU A 214 -31.04 -15.06 5.00
N SER A 215 -30.22 -14.87 6.03
CA SER A 215 -30.69 -14.65 7.41
C SER A 215 -31.49 -13.35 7.57
N LEU A 216 -31.03 -12.24 7.00
CA LEU A 216 -31.74 -10.96 7.13
C LEU A 216 -33.04 -10.93 6.31
N MET A 217 -33.14 -11.71 5.22
CA MET A 217 -34.40 -11.91 4.50
C MET A 217 -35.40 -12.75 5.31
N GLU A 218 -34.94 -13.77 6.03
CA GLU A 218 -35.78 -14.58 6.94
C GLU A 218 -36.35 -13.73 8.09
N GLU A 219 -35.62 -12.70 8.52
CA GLU A 219 -36.06 -11.69 9.49
C GLU A 219 -37.02 -10.63 8.89
N ASN A 220 -37.37 -10.73 7.60
CA ASN A 220 -38.23 -9.80 6.86
C ASN A 220 -37.71 -8.35 6.79
N LEU A 221 -36.38 -8.15 6.81
CA LEU A 221 -35.80 -6.84 6.54
C LEU A 221 -36.05 -6.42 5.09
N ALA A 222 -36.20 -5.12 4.85
CA ALA A 222 -36.29 -4.59 3.50
C ALA A 222 -34.94 -4.73 2.78
N ASN A 223 -34.97 -4.79 1.45
CA ASN A 223 -33.75 -4.91 0.64
C ASN A 223 -32.72 -3.82 0.95
N ASP A 224 -33.18 -2.59 1.14
CA ASP A 224 -32.29 -1.46 1.46
C ASP A 224 -31.62 -1.66 2.83
N ASP A 225 -32.35 -2.15 3.85
CA ASP A 225 -31.81 -2.45 5.17
C ASP A 225 -30.79 -3.60 5.13
N ILE A 226 -31.06 -4.63 4.32
CA ILE A 226 -30.10 -5.72 4.07
C ILE A 226 -28.82 -5.17 3.43
N GLU A 227 -28.93 -4.26 2.47
CA GLU A 227 -27.75 -3.63 1.86
C GLU A 227 -26.94 -2.79 2.85
N ILE A 228 -27.60 -2.14 3.81
CA ILE A 228 -26.94 -1.38 4.88
C ILE A 228 -26.14 -2.32 5.78
N GLU A 229 -26.77 -3.39 6.27
CA GLU A 229 -26.13 -4.37 7.17
C GLU A 229 -24.95 -5.10 6.49
N LEU A 230 -25.06 -5.39 5.19
CA LEU A 230 -24.02 -6.10 4.44
C LEU A 230 -22.95 -5.17 3.83
N ALA A 231 -23.05 -3.84 4.01
CA ALA A 231 -22.11 -2.88 3.44
C ALA A 231 -20.65 -3.12 3.88
N PRO A 232 -20.34 -3.39 5.17
CA PRO A 232 -18.97 -3.69 5.60
C PRO A 232 -18.36 -4.90 4.88
N ILE A 233 -19.16 -5.93 4.61
CA ILE A 233 -18.74 -7.14 3.88
C ILE A 233 -18.46 -6.81 2.41
N ALA A 234 -19.33 -6.03 1.76
CA ALA A 234 -19.15 -5.63 0.38
C ALA A 234 -17.87 -4.80 0.19
N VAL A 235 -17.60 -3.84 1.08
CA VAL A 235 -16.39 -3.01 1.05
C VAL A 235 -15.14 -3.85 1.31
N GLN A 236 -15.19 -4.79 2.26
CA GLN A 236 -14.06 -5.65 2.58
C GLN A 236 -13.75 -6.65 1.46
N LEU A 237 -14.78 -7.16 0.77
CA LEU A 237 -14.64 -8.01 -0.41
C LEU A 237 -13.97 -7.25 -1.56
N ALA A 238 -14.42 -6.02 -1.83
CA ALA A 238 -13.80 -5.15 -2.83
C ALA A 238 -12.32 -4.84 -2.53
N TYR A 239 -11.97 -4.72 -1.24
CA TYR A 239 -10.57 -4.61 -0.81
C TYR A 239 -9.77 -5.85 -1.15
N VAL A 240 -10.28 -7.04 -0.85
CA VAL A 240 -9.59 -8.29 -1.19
C VAL A 240 -9.42 -8.45 -2.70
N GLN A 241 -10.45 -8.14 -3.48
CA GLN A 241 -10.39 -8.14 -4.95
C GLN A 241 -9.31 -7.18 -5.48
N GLN A 242 -9.22 -5.97 -4.93
CA GLN A 242 -8.18 -5.01 -5.28
C GLN A 242 -6.78 -5.57 -5.02
N ILE A 243 -6.55 -6.21 -3.86
CA ILE A 243 -5.26 -6.81 -3.51
C ILE A 243 -4.92 -8.01 -4.41
N LEU A 244 -5.91 -8.79 -4.82
CA LEU A 244 -5.75 -9.91 -5.75
C LEU A 244 -5.50 -9.47 -7.21
N GLY A 245 -5.62 -8.19 -7.51
CA GLY A 245 -5.43 -7.63 -8.86
C GLY A 245 -6.72 -7.56 -9.70
N ASN A 246 -7.87 -7.92 -9.13
CA ASN A 246 -9.21 -7.82 -9.73
C ASN A 246 -9.71 -6.36 -9.62
N THR A 247 -8.95 -5.46 -10.26
CA THR A 247 -9.09 -4.01 -10.07
C THR A 247 -10.38 -3.44 -10.65
N GLN A 248 -10.95 -4.06 -11.68
CA GLN A 248 -12.20 -3.60 -12.30
C GLN A 248 -13.40 -3.91 -11.40
N GLU A 249 -13.47 -5.13 -10.87
CA GLU A 249 -14.51 -5.59 -9.96
C GLU A 249 -14.49 -4.78 -8.65
N ALA A 250 -13.30 -4.53 -8.11
CA ALA A 250 -13.12 -3.67 -6.94
C ALA A 250 -13.58 -2.23 -7.21
N PHE A 251 -13.22 -1.67 -8.37
CA PHE A 251 -13.62 -0.32 -8.76
C PHE A 251 -15.15 -0.16 -8.84
N GLU A 252 -15.81 -1.11 -9.50
CA GLU A 252 -17.27 -1.15 -9.63
C GLU A 252 -17.92 -1.27 -8.26
N SER A 253 -17.47 -2.22 -7.44
CA SER A 253 -18.01 -2.45 -6.09
C SER A 253 -17.91 -1.21 -5.20
N TYR A 254 -16.74 -0.55 -5.12
CA TYR A 254 -16.63 0.69 -4.35
C TYR A 254 -17.50 1.82 -4.90
N THR A 255 -17.55 1.94 -6.23
CA THR A 255 -18.35 2.98 -6.88
C THR A 255 -19.83 2.79 -6.61
N ASP A 256 -20.31 1.56 -6.61
CA ASP A 256 -21.71 1.23 -6.36
C ASP A 256 -22.10 1.52 -4.90
N VAL A 257 -21.27 1.11 -3.93
CA VAL A 257 -21.48 1.44 -2.50
C VAL A 257 -21.56 2.96 -2.29
N ILE A 258 -20.64 3.72 -2.87
CA ILE A 258 -20.59 5.18 -2.74
C ILE A 258 -21.79 5.85 -3.44
N LYS A 259 -22.21 5.37 -4.61
CA LYS A 259 -23.30 5.97 -5.38
C LYS A 259 -24.68 5.69 -4.78
N ARG A 260 -24.89 4.48 -4.27
CA ARG A 260 -26.14 4.13 -3.57
C ARG A 260 -26.29 4.95 -2.30
N ASN A 261 -25.18 5.20 -1.60
CA ASN A 261 -25.14 6.04 -0.40
C ASN A 261 -26.13 5.57 0.68
N LEU A 262 -26.32 4.24 0.77
CA LEU A 262 -27.12 3.58 1.81
C LEU A 262 -26.22 3.17 3.00
N ALA A 263 -24.99 2.73 2.70
CA ALA A 263 -24.04 2.23 3.69
C ALA A 263 -23.76 3.21 4.84
N ASP A 264 -23.40 2.66 5.99
CA ASP A 264 -23.00 3.44 7.15
C ASP A 264 -21.77 4.33 6.86
N GLU A 265 -21.59 5.37 7.66
CA GLU A 265 -20.53 6.38 7.46
C GLU A 265 -19.13 5.77 7.42
N SER A 266 -18.88 4.72 8.21
CA SER A 266 -17.57 4.07 8.27
C SER A 266 -17.29 3.27 7.00
N SER A 267 -18.26 2.50 6.52
CA SER A 267 -18.18 1.78 5.25
C SER A 267 -18.00 2.74 4.06
N LEU A 268 -18.74 3.86 4.03
CA LEU A 268 -18.59 4.88 2.99
C LEU A 268 -17.20 5.53 3.01
N ALA A 269 -16.66 5.83 4.20
CA ALA A 269 -15.32 6.39 4.35
C ALA A 269 -14.24 5.44 3.85
N VAL A 270 -14.32 4.15 4.22
CA VAL A 270 -13.38 3.12 3.76
C VAL A 270 -13.48 2.89 2.26
N ALA A 271 -14.69 2.74 1.71
CA ALA A 271 -14.90 2.59 0.27
C ALA A 271 -14.34 3.78 -0.52
N THR A 272 -14.60 5.00 -0.03
CA THR A 272 -14.08 6.23 -0.64
C THR A 272 -12.56 6.27 -0.64
N ASN A 273 -11.94 5.97 0.51
CA ASN A 273 -10.49 5.95 0.63
C ASN A 273 -9.84 4.89 -0.27
N ASN A 274 -10.41 3.69 -0.32
CA ASN A 274 -9.88 2.59 -1.12
C ASN A 274 -10.03 2.86 -2.62
N LEU A 275 -11.16 3.44 -3.05
CA LEU A 275 -11.35 3.87 -4.45
C LEU A 275 -10.32 4.92 -4.86
N ILE A 276 -9.97 5.84 -3.96
CA ILE A 276 -8.93 6.84 -4.21
C ILE A 276 -7.55 6.18 -4.34
N ALA A 277 -7.21 5.25 -3.45
CA ALA A 277 -5.97 4.49 -3.54
C ALA A 277 -5.89 3.70 -4.86
N LEU A 278 -7.00 3.08 -5.28
CA LEU A 278 -7.10 2.32 -6.53
C LEU A 278 -6.90 3.21 -7.78
N LYS A 279 -7.48 4.42 -7.78
CA LYS A 279 -7.30 5.40 -8.86
C LYS A 279 -5.88 5.98 -8.91
N GLY A 280 -5.21 6.05 -7.76
CA GLY A 280 -3.91 6.67 -7.61
C GLY A 280 -3.90 8.16 -8.01
N PRO A 281 -2.80 8.69 -8.55
CA PRO A 281 -2.66 10.12 -8.85
C PRO A 281 -3.40 10.57 -10.13
N LYS A 282 -4.28 9.76 -10.71
CA LYS A 282 -5.01 10.12 -11.94
C LYS A 282 -6.05 11.24 -11.69
N ASP A 283 -6.74 11.19 -10.55
CA ASP A 283 -7.83 12.11 -10.20
C ASP A 283 -7.56 12.86 -8.88
N VAL A 284 -6.38 13.47 -8.73
CA VAL A 284 -5.92 14.05 -7.44
C VAL A 284 -6.92 15.06 -6.86
N ALA A 285 -7.51 15.92 -7.69
CA ALA A 285 -8.44 16.96 -7.22
C ALA A 285 -9.75 16.38 -6.66
N ASP A 286 -10.33 15.37 -7.33
CA ASP A 286 -11.54 14.69 -6.83
C ASP A 286 -11.23 13.89 -5.56
N GLY A 287 -10.07 13.21 -5.52
CA GLY A 287 -9.61 12.47 -4.35
C GLY A 287 -9.44 13.36 -3.12
N LEU A 288 -8.74 14.51 -3.27
CA LEU A 288 -8.59 15.47 -2.17
C LEU A 288 -9.94 16.01 -1.71
N ARG A 289 -10.81 16.42 -2.63
CA ARG A 289 -12.15 16.93 -2.29
C ARG A 289 -12.97 15.91 -1.48
N LYS A 290 -12.83 14.61 -1.79
CA LYS A 290 -13.53 13.54 -1.07
C LYS A 290 -12.91 13.29 0.31
N LEU A 291 -11.59 13.24 0.43
CA LEU A 291 -10.90 13.05 1.72
C LEU A 291 -11.07 14.27 2.64
N ASP A 292 -11.09 15.49 2.10
CA ASP A 292 -11.32 16.72 2.87
C ASP A 292 -12.73 16.75 3.50
N LYS A 293 -13.70 15.97 3.00
CA LYS A 293 -15.02 15.81 3.66
C LYS A 293 -14.99 14.83 4.84
N LEU A 294 -13.96 14.00 4.93
CA LEU A 294 -13.78 13.02 6.00
C LEU A 294 -12.89 13.58 7.11
N ILE A 295 -12.21 14.71 6.88
CA ILE A 295 -11.23 15.28 7.79
C ILE A 295 -11.64 16.70 8.14
N GLU A 296 -11.70 16.98 9.43
CA GLU A 296 -11.94 18.30 9.98
C GLU A 296 -10.69 18.78 10.74
N LYS A 297 -10.53 20.10 10.85
CA LYS A 297 -9.50 20.66 11.73
C LYS A 297 -10.05 20.68 13.15
N GLY A 298 -9.38 19.98 14.06
CA GLY A 298 -9.77 19.93 15.47
C GLY A 298 -9.46 21.24 16.19
N GLU A 299 -10.22 21.54 17.24
CA GLU A 299 -9.89 22.56 18.22
C GLU A 299 -9.05 21.91 19.34
N GLY A 300 -7.74 22.20 19.42
CA GLY A 300 -6.85 21.65 20.46
C GLY A 300 -5.49 21.17 19.96
N PRO A 301 -4.75 20.35 20.75
CA PRO A 301 -3.39 19.89 20.41
C PRO A 301 -3.34 18.93 19.23
N GLN A 302 -4.47 18.32 18.84
CA GLN A 302 -4.58 17.50 17.62
C GLN A 302 -5.21 18.33 16.49
N THR A 303 -4.37 18.78 15.56
CA THR A 303 -4.75 19.68 14.46
C THR A 303 -5.72 19.04 13.44
N PHE A 304 -5.76 17.70 13.34
CA PHE A 304 -6.59 16.97 12.39
C PHE A 304 -7.37 15.87 13.09
N GLN A 305 -8.68 15.78 12.81
CA GLN A 305 -9.58 14.75 13.31
C GLN A 305 -10.49 14.27 12.18
N LEU A 306 -11.07 13.08 12.32
CA LEU A 306 -12.04 12.57 11.36
C LEU A 306 -13.44 13.06 11.70
N ALA A 307 -14.14 13.55 10.67
CA ALA A 307 -15.48 14.08 10.76
C ALA A 307 -16.49 13.02 11.26
N ARG A 308 -17.64 13.47 11.77
CA ARG A 308 -18.83 12.61 12.03
C ARG A 308 -18.58 11.41 12.96
N GLY A 309 -17.65 11.56 13.91
CA GLY A 309 -17.33 10.49 14.86
C GLY A 309 -16.64 9.27 14.22
N LEU A 310 -16.10 9.41 13.01
CA LEU A 310 -15.36 8.35 12.32
C LEU A 310 -14.11 7.92 13.10
N ASP A 311 -13.54 8.78 13.93
CA ASP A 311 -12.38 8.46 14.78
C ASP A 311 -12.62 7.30 15.74
N VAL A 312 -13.88 7.09 16.12
CA VAL A 312 -14.32 6.07 17.06
C VAL A 312 -14.79 4.80 16.35
N LYS A 313 -15.26 4.93 15.10
CA LYS A 313 -15.79 3.82 14.29
C LYS A 313 -14.70 3.09 13.49
N LEU A 314 -13.66 3.82 13.07
CA LEU A 314 -12.60 3.27 12.22
C LEU A 314 -11.43 2.74 13.03
N SER A 315 -10.92 1.58 12.61
CA SER A 315 -9.69 1.02 13.17
C SER A 315 -8.51 1.98 12.99
N ARG A 316 -7.50 1.87 13.87
CA ARG A 316 -6.28 2.69 13.78
C ARG A 316 -5.63 2.63 12.40
N LYS A 317 -5.57 1.44 11.78
CA LYS A 317 -5.02 1.22 10.42
C LYS A 317 -5.83 1.96 9.35
N GLN A 318 -7.16 1.93 9.42
CA GLN A 318 -8.03 2.65 8.47
C GLN A 318 -7.90 4.17 8.62
N ARG A 319 -7.86 4.67 9.87
CA ARG A 319 -7.66 6.11 10.16
C ARG A 319 -6.33 6.59 9.59
N GLU A 320 -5.25 5.85 9.87
CA GLU A 320 -3.93 6.13 9.32
C GLU A 320 -3.96 6.14 7.78
N ALA A 321 -4.58 5.14 7.15
CA ALA A 321 -4.65 5.06 5.69
C ALA A 321 -5.35 6.27 5.05
N ILE A 322 -6.40 6.81 5.67
CA ILE A 322 -7.09 8.02 5.19
C ILE A 322 -6.14 9.23 5.19
N PHE A 323 -5.44 9.46 6.29
CA PHE A 323 -4.49 10.58 6.38
C PHE A 323 -3.27 10.40 5.48
N VAL A 324 -2.74 9.18 5.40
CA VAL A 324 -1.61 8.82 4.51
C VAL A 324 -1.99 9.09 3.06
N ASN A 325 -3.15 8.60 2.61
CA ASN A 325 -3.62 8.82 1.24
C ASN A 325 -3.85 10.30 0.95
N ARG A 326 -4.38 11.07 1.91
CA ARG A 326 -4.49 12.53 1.77
C ARG A 326 -3.13 13.18 1.60
N LEU A 327 -2.15 12.85 2.43
CA LEU A 327 -0.80 13.40 2.36
C LEU A 327 -0.11 13.07 1.03
N LEU A 328 -0.23 11.83 0.56
CA LEU A 328 0.28 11.41 -0.74
C LEU A 328 -0.34 12.24 -1.88
N LEU A 329 -1.65 12.45 -1.86
CA LEU A 329 -2.32 13.29 -2.85
C LEU A 329 -1.91 14.77 -2.78
N LEU A 330 -1.65 15.31 -1.59
CA LEU A 330 -1.12 16.67 -1.43
C LEU A 330 0.28 16.80 -2.05
N ILE A 331 1.15 15.81 -1.84
CA ILE A 331 2.46 15.73 -2.47
C ILE A 331 2.33 15.66 -4.00
N HIS A 332 1.43 14.81 -4.52
CA HIS A 332 1.20 14.68 -5.97
C HIS A 332 0.62 15.94 -6.62
N SER A 333 -0.17 16.72 -5.88
CA SER A 333 -0.71 18.02 -6.35
C SER A 333 0.19 19.22 -6.04
N ASN A 334 1.39 18.99 -5.50
CA ASN A 334 2.33 20.03 -5.10
C ASN A 334 1.76 21.05 -4.08
N LYS A 335 0.79 20.64 -3.25
CA LYS A 335 0.23 21.45 -2.16
C LYS A 335 1.10 21.31 -0.90
N MET A 336 2.35 21.77 -1.00
CA MET A 336 3.41 21.44 -0.03
C MET A 336 3.19 22.02 1.37
N ASP A 337 2.55 23.18 1.51
CA ASP A 337 2.28 23.75 2.84
C ASP A 337 1.30 22.91 3.65
N GLN A 338 0.21 22.46 3.03
CA GLN A 338 -0.74 21.52 3.65
C GLN A 338 -0.10 20.15 3.89
N ALA A 339 0.76 19.69 2.98
CA ALA A 339 1.49 18.45 3.15
C ALA A 339 2.42 18.51 4.37
N ARG A 340 3.12 19.63 4.55
CA ARG A 340 4.02 19.85 5.70
C ARG A 340 3.24 19.91 7.02
N GLU A 341 2.11 20.62 7.04
CA GLU A 341 1.23 20.71 8.21
C GLU A 341 0.76 19.32 8.65
N LEU A 342 0.23 18.52 7.70
CA LEU A 342 -0.24 17.17 8.00
C LEU A 342 0.90 16.22 8.38
N ALA A 343 2.02 16.23 7.64
CA ALA A 343 3.17 15.38 7.92
C ALA A 343 3.78 15.63 9.31
N PHE A 344 3.72 16.86 9.80
CA PHE A 344 4.18 17.20 11.14
C PHE A 344 3.26 16.62 12.24
N ALA A 345 1.95 16.60 12.01
CA ALA A 345 0.99 16.09 12.99
C ALA A 345 0.99 14.55 13.09
N LEU A 346 1.19 13.84 11.97
CA LEU A 346 0.98 12.39 11.90
C LEU A 346 1.82 11.54 12.90
N PRO A 347 3.11 11.84 13.16
CA PRO A 347 3.88 11.06 14.14
C PRO A 347 3.29 11.08 15.55
N SER A 348 2.62 12.16 15.95
CA SER A 348 1.94 12.26 17.24
C SER A 348 0.61 11.49 17.28
N MET A 349 -0.08 11.42 16.15
CA MET A 349 -1.35 10.69 15.99
C MET A 349 -1.14 9.17 15.90
N PHE A 350 -0.03 8.74 15.28
CA PHE A 350 0.30 7.34 15.02
C PHE A 350 1.73 7.00 15.46
N PRO A 351 2.07 7.11 16.77
CA PRO A 351 3.43 6.95 17.27
C PRO A 351 4.03 5.56 17.04
N ASP A 352 3.20 4.54 16.90
CA ASP A 352 3.67 3.16 16.68
C ASP A 352 3.92 2.84 15.21
N SER A 353 3.54 3.72 14.29
CA SER A 353 3.71 3.48 12.85
C SER A 353 5.02 4.07 12.34
N VAL A 354 5.63 3.36 11.39
CA VAL A 354 6.79 3.87 10.62
C VAL A 354 6.36 4.83 9.51
N MET A 355 5.13 4.71 9.01
CA MET A 355 4.66 5.42 7.82
C MET A 355 4.64 6.95 7.97
N PRO A 356 4.20 7.55 9.11
CA PRO A 356 4.25 9.00 9.31
C PRO A 356 5.64 9.60 9.10
N VAL A 357 6.68 8.95 9.62
CA VAL A 357 8.07 9.41 9.54
C VAL A 357 8.58 9.29 8.11
N LEU A 358 8.26 8.19 7.41
CA LEU A 358 8.59 8.03 5.99
C LEU A 358 7.95 9.12 5.13
N LEU A 359 6.71 9.50 5.43
CA LEU A 359 6.02 10.58 4.71
C LEU A 359 6.61 11.96 5.03
N GLN A 360 7.02 12.20 6.28
CA GLN A 360 7.74 13.43 6.65
C GLN A 360 9.05 13.55 5.87
N ALA A 361 9.81 12.46 5.77
CA ALA A 361 11.01 12.40 4.92
C ALA A 361 10.66 12.62 3.43
N ALA A 362 9.59 12.00 2.93
CA ALA A 362 9.13 12.16 1.54
C ALA A 362 8.75 13.62 1.22
N VAL A 363 8.11 14.35 2.16
CA VAL A 363 7.84 15.79 2.03
C VAL A 363 9.15 16.56 1.88
N HIS A 364 10.16 16.29 2.72
CA HIS A 364 11.46 16.97 2.59
C HIS A 364 12.19 16.64 1.30
N VAL A 365 12.15 15.40 0.84
CA VAL A 365 12.71 15.00 -0.46
C VAL A 365 12.03 15.77 -1.60
N ARG A 366 10.71 15.91 -1.55
CA ARG A 366 9.94 16.68 -2.54
C ARG A 366 10.26 18.18 -2.53
N GLU A 367 10.69 18.70 -1.39
CA GLU A 367 11.19 20.07 -1.25
C GLU A 367 12.68 20.23 -1.61
N ASN A 368 13.33 19.20 -2.16
CA ASN A 368 14.78 19.15 -2.42
C ASN A 368 15.65 19.32 -1.16
N LYS A 369 15.15 18.89 0.00
CA LYS A 369 15.85 18.95 1.30
C LYS A 369 16.28 17.55 1.74
N ALA A 370 17.08 16.87 0.92
CA ALA A 370 17.55 15.50 1.19
C ALA A 370 18.25 15.37 2.56
N ASN A 371 19.13 16.31 2.92
CA ASN A 371 19.85 16.30 4.20
C ASN A 371 18.89 16.25 5.41
N LYS A 372 17.76 16.97 5.36
CA LYS A 372 16.76 16.95 6.44
C LYS A 372 16.01 15.62 6.49
N ALA A 373 15.70 15.04 5.33
CA ALA A 373 15.10 13.72 5.27
C ALA A 373 16.04 12.65 5.85
N GLU A 374 17.33 12.71 5.51
CA GLU A 374 18.36 11.81 6.03
C GLU A 374 18.53 11.94 7.55
N GLU A 375 18.54 13.17 8.06
CA GLU A 375 18.64 13.48 9.49
C GLU A 375 17.47 12.89 10.27
N ILE A 376 16.24 13.17 9.84
CA ILE A 376 15.02 12.66 10.49
C ILE A 376 15.01 11.13 10.47
N LEU A 377 15.28 10.50 9.32
CA LEU A 377 15.31 9.04 9.23
C LEU A 377 16.40 8.43 10.13
N GLY A 378 17.56 9.07 10.24
CA GLY A 378 18.63 8.66 11.16
C GLY A 378 18.20 8.75 12.63
N GLN A 379 17.67 9.91 13.05
CA GLN A 379 17.20 10.13 14.42
C GLN A 379 16.13 9.12 14.85
N PHE A 380 15.18 8.82 13.98
CA PHE A 380 14.14 7.83 14.27
C PHE A 380 14.67 6.39 14.26
N ALA A 381 15.68 6.07 13.43
CA ALA A 381 16.35 4.78 13.47
C ALA A 381 17.06 4.57 14.82
N ASP A 382 17.75 5.59 15.33
CA ASP A 382 18.45 5.53 16.60
C ASP A 382 17.47 5.50 17.79
N LYS A 383 16.34 6.23 17.71
CA LYS A 383 15.31 6.28 18.75
C LYS A 383 14.48 4.99 18.85
N PHE A 384 14.27 4.28 17.74
CA PHE A 384 13.44 3.07 17.69
C PHE A 384 14.21 1.91 17.05
N PRO A 385 15.12 1.25 17.80
CA PRO A 385 15.98 0.18 17.27
C PRO A 385 15.19 -0.96 16.59
N ASP A 386 14.04 -1.35 17.13
CA ASP A 386 13.20 -2.42 16.57
C ASP A 386 12.60 -2.09 15.19
N LYS A 387 12.49 -0.80 14.87
CA LYS A 387 11.95 -0.28 13.60
C LYS A 387 13.04 0.31 12.70
N SER A 388 14.29 0.31 13.17
CA SER A 388 15.43 0.99 12.54
C SER A 388 15.68 0.54 11.10
N LYS A 389 15.50 -0.75 10.80
CA LYS A 389 15.71 -1.34 9.47
C LYS A 389 14.98 -0.58 8.36
N VAL A 390 13.70 -0.25 8.56
CA VAL A 390 12.89 0.44 7.54
C VAL A 390 13.40 1.87 7.33
N PHE A 391 13.73 2.57 8.42
CA PHE A 391 14.25 3.94 8.35
C PHE A 391 15.64 3.99 7.72
N LEU A 392 16.53 3.05 8.03
CA LEU A 392 17.87 2.95 7.46
C LEU A 392 17.84 2.62 5.97
N LEU A 393 16.94 1.73 5.52
CA LEU A 393 16.73 1.48 4.09
C LEU A 393 16.24 2.71 3.35
N ALA A 394 15.24 3.42 3.92
CA ALA A 394 14.75 4.67 3.35
C ALA A 394 15.85 5.74 3.30
N ARG A 395 16.65 5.87 4.38
CA ARG A 395 17.77 6.81 4.45
C ARG A 395 18.82 6.50 3.39
N ALA A 396 19.17 5.23 3.22
CA ALA A 396 20.10 4.79 2.20
C ALA A 396 19.60 5.13 0.78
N GLN A 397 18.33 4.88 0.51
CA GLN A 397 17.72 5.20 -0.79
C GLN A 397 17.70 6.72 -1.06
N VAL A 398 17.33 7.53 -0.07
CA VAL A 398 17.32 9.00 -0.19
C VAL A 398 18.74 9.52 -0.43
N ALA A 399 19.70 9.09 0.39
CA ALA A 399 21.11 9.50 0.27
C ALA A 399 21.72 9.09 -1.08
N ALA A 400 21.48 7.86 -1.54
CA ALA A 400 21.95 7.40 -2.84
C ALA A 400 21.36 8.22 -3.99
N SER A 401 20.08 8.58 -3.90
CA SER A 401 19.38 9.42 -4.90
C SER A 401 19.86 10.87 -4.88
N ALA A 402 20.21 11.39 -3.70
CA ALA A 402 20.75 12.74 -3.50
C ALA A 402 22.23 12.86 -3.89
N GLY A 403 22.92 11.74 -4.14
CA GLY A 403 24.34 11.72 -4.46
C GLY A 403 25.25 11.76 -3.23
N HIS A 404 24.79 11.25 -2.09
CA HIS A 404 25.56 11.11 -0.85
C HIS A 404 25.94 9.62 -0.60
N PRO A 405 26.89 9.06 -1.37
CA PRO A 405 27.20 7.64 -1.31
C PRO A 405 27.74 7.17 0.05
N GLN A 406 28.45 8.03 0.79
CA GLN A 406 28.96 7.71 2.13
C GLN A 406 27.80 7.44 3.11
N ILE A 407 26.84 8.37 3.19
CA ILE A 407 25.66 8.25 4.07
C ILE A 407 24.83 7.02 3.69
N ALA A 408 24.70 6.74 2.38
CA ALA A 408 23.98 5.57 1.90
C ALA A 408 24.66 4.25 2.36
N ALA A 409 25.98 4.16 2.18
CA ALA A 409 26.77 3.00 2.61
C ALA A 409 26.70 2.80 4.13
N GLU A 410 26.91 3.86 4.91
CA GLU A 410 26.83 3.83 6.38
C GLU A 410 25.45 3.39 6.88
N SER A 411 24.38 3.85 6.22
CA SER A 411 23.01 3.48 6.60
C SER A 411 22.75 1.99 6.37
N LEU A 412 23.26 1.41 5.28
CA LEU A 412 23.14 -0.04 5.00
C LEU A 412 23.99 -0.88 5.94
N LEU A 413 25.20 -0.42 6.30
CA LEU A 413 26.08 -1.08 7.26
C LEU A 413 25.46 -1.19 8.67
N LYS A 414 24.56 -0.26 9.02
CA LYS A 414 23.84 -0.29 10.31
C LYS A 414 22.71 -1.34 10.37
N ILE A 415 22.50 -2.16 9.34
CA ILE A 415 21.41 -3.16 9.29
C ILE A 415 21.98 -4.59 9.44
N PRO A 416 22.01 -5.17 10.66
CA PRO A 416 22.74 -6.40 10.94
C PRO A 416 22.27 -7.61 10.10
N ASP A 417 20.96 -7.75 9.91
CA ASP A 417 20.37 -8.92 9.22
C ASP A 417 20.82 -9.08 7.76
N ILE A 418 21.19 -7.97 7.11
CA ILE A 418 21.46 -7.94 5.67
C ILE A 418 22.88 -7.50 5.33
N GLN A 419 23.65 -6.94 6.27
CA GLN A 419 24.93 -6.28 6.00
C GLN A 419 25.95 -7.17 5.24
N HIS A 420 25.94 -8.48 5.49
CA HIS A 420 26.86 -9.44 4.86
C HIS A 420 26.24 -10.21 3.68
N LYS A 421 24.97 -9.96 3.32
CA LYS A 421 24.37 -10.63 2.17
C LYS A 421 25.03 -10.13 0.87
N PRO A 422 25.29 -11.00 -0.13
CA PRO A 422 26.03 -10.62 -1.33
C PRO A 422 25.52 -9.35 -2.03
N ALA A 423 24.19 -9.19 -2.16
CA ALA A 423 23.59 -8.01 -2.77
C ALA A 423 23.85 -6.73 -1.98
N THR A 424 23.80 -6.80 -0.64
CA THR A 424 24.08 -5.67 0.24
C THR A 424 25.57 -5.30 0.19
N VAL A 425 26.46 -6.30 0.28
CA VAL A 425 27.92 -6.12 0.17
C VAL A 425 28.26 -5.44 -1.15
N ALA A 426 27.77 -5.97 -2.28
CA ALA A 426 28.01 -5.39 -3.59
C ALA A 426 27.51 -3.93 -3.69
N THR A 427 26.33 -3.65 -3.10
CA THR A 427 25.77 -2.29 -3.08
C THR A 427 26.63 -1.34 -2.23
N ILE A 428 27.04 -1.75 -1.03
CA ILE A 428 27.87 -0.93 -0.13
C ILE A 428 29.25 -0.68 -0.75
N VAL A 429 29.88 -1.72 -1.30
CA VAL A 429 31.17 -1.63 -2.00
C VAL A 429 31.06 -0.64 -3.16
N SER A 430 30.04 -0.77 -4.01
CA SER A 430 29.83 0.15 -5.13
C SER A 430 29.62 1.60 -4.67
N LEU A 431 28.87 1.81 -3.59
CA LEU A 431 28.68 3.13 -2.99
C LEU A 431 30.01 3.68 -2.44
N LYS A 432 30.80 2.87 -1.72
CA LYS A 432 32.10 3.28 -1.19
C LYS A 432 33.14 3.54 -2.29
N GLU A 433 33.16 2.75 -3.36
CA GLU A 433 33.96 3.03 -4.56
C GLU A 433 33.58 4.40 -5.16
N ARG A 434 32.28 4.68 -5.28
CA ARG A 434 31.80 5.98 -5.78
C ARG A 434 32.14 7.14 -4.84
N ALA A 435 32.22 6.89 -3.55
CA ALA A 435 32.68 7.83 -2.54
C ALA A 435 34.20 8.06 -2.56
N GLY A 436 34.97 7.25 -3.29
CA GLY A 436 36.44 7.26 -3.27
C GLY A 436 37.05 6.51 -2.08
N ASP A 437 36.24 5.83 -1.27
CA ASP A 437 36.66 5.07 -0.08
C ASP A 437 36.98 3.61 -0.46
N ILE A 438 38.11 3.40 -1.15
CA ILE A 438 38.53 2.07 -1.62
C ILE A 438 38.92 1.17 -0.44
N ASP A 439 39.59 1.72 0.58
CA ASP A 439 39.97 0.98 1.79
C ASP A 439 38.74 0.54 2.57
N GLY A 440 37.77 1.43 2.75
CA GLY A 440 36.53 1.07 3.41
C GLY A 440 35.70 0.08 2.60
N ALA A 441 35.73 0.11 1.26
CA ALA A 441 35.06 -0.88 0.42
C ALA A 441 35.70 -2.28 0.60
N ASP A 442 37.03 -2.32 0.63
CA ASP A 442 37.79 -3.54 0.90
C ASP A 442 37.48 -4.13 2.29
N ALA A 443 37.39 -3.26 3.32
CA ALA A 443 37.01 -3.67 4.67
C ALA A 443 35.60 -4.29 4.74
N VAL A 444 34.66 -3.89 3.87
CA VAL A 444 33.34 -4.54 3.78
C VAL A 444 33.45 -5.96 3.24
N PHE A 445 34.31 -6.19 2.24
CA PHE A 445 34.60 -7.55 1.78
C PHE A 445 35.24 -8.39 2.88
N ASP A 446 36.26 -7.89 3.56
CA ASP A 446 36.94 -8.63 4.64
C ASP A 446 35.97 -9.02 5.76
N ALA A 447 35.10 -8.09 6.19
CA ALA A 447 34.07 -8.36 7.18
C ALA A 447 33.05 -9.40 6.70
N ALA A 448 32.66 -9.36 5.42
CA ALA A 448 31.75 -10.35 4.84
C ALA A 448 32.41 -11.73 4.73
N ILE A 449 33.66 -11.82 4.28
CA ILE A 449 34.44 -13.07 4.22
C ILE A 449 34.51 -13.71 5.60
N GLN A 450 34.87 -12.93 6.63
CA GLN A 450 34.94 -13.41 8.01
C GLN A 450 33.58 -13.89 8.54
N TRP A 451 32.48 -13.22 8.18
CA TRP A 451 31.15 -13.65 8.59
C TRP A 451 30.75 -14.98 7.92
N TRP A 452 30.97 -15.10 6.60
CA TRP A 452 30.62 -16.30 5.84
C TRP A 452 31.54 -17.49 6.11
N SER A 453 32.80 -17.27 6.50
CA SER A 453 33.70 -18.35 6.92
C SER A 453 33.21 -19.03 8.21
N ASN A 454 32.56 -18.26 9.08
CA ASN A 454 32.03 -18.75 10.35
C ASN A 454 30.56 -19.22 10.25
N ALA A 455 29.87 -18.91 9.15
CA ALA A 455 28.48 -19.25 8.96
C ALA A 455 28.30 -20.75 8.64
N MET A 456 27.69 -21.50 9.55
CA MET A 456 27.27 -22.89 9.33
C MET A 456 25.95 -22.95 8.57
N THR A 457 25.98 -22.63 7.28
CA THR A 457 24.81 -22.68 6.39
C THR A 457 25.06 -23.57 5.18
N GLU A 458 24.07 -24.36 4.76
CA GLU A 458 24.14 -25.18 3.54
C GLU A 458 24.35 -24.33 2.28
N ASP A 459 23.76 -23.13 2.23
CA ASP A 459 23.93 -22.17 1.13
C ASP A 459 25.00 -21.10 1.46
N ASN A 460 26.21 -21.54 1.78
CA ASN A 460 27.32 -20.64 2.09
C ASN A 460 27.77 -19.86 0.83
N LYS A 461 27.80 -18.53 0.91
CA LYS A 461 28.19 -17.62 -0.20
C LYS A 461 29.64 -17.13 -0.13
N LEU A 462 30.47 -17.73 0.73
CA LEU A 462 31.87 -17.36 0.91
C LEU A 462 32.63 -17.31 -0.42
N ASP A 463 32.49 -18.35 -1.25
CA ASP A 463 33.25 -18.46 -2.49
C ASP A 463 32.96 -17.29 -3.45
N VAL A 464 31.68 -16.92 -3.57
CA VAL A 464 31.22 -15.80 -4.41
C VAL A 464 31.78 -14.48 -3.89
N ILE A 465 31.77 -14.28 -2.58
CA ILE A 465 32.26 -13.03 -1.96
C ILE A 465 33.77 -12.92 -2.08
N MET A 466 34.52 -14.01 -1.88
CA MET A 466 35.97 -14.04 -2.03
C MET A 466 36.39 -13.80 -3.49
N GLU A 467 35.67 -14.38 -4.46
CA GLU A 467 35.95 -14.17 -5.89
C GLU A 467 35.75 -12.71 -6.29
N GLU A 468 34.66 -12.08 -5.83
CA GLU A 468 34.40 -10.66 -6.06
C GLU A 468 35.38 -9.75 -5.30
N ALA A 469 35.78 -10.10 -4.08
CA ALA A 469 36.79 -9.37 -3.32
C ALA A 469 38.15 -9.40 -4.03
N ALA A 470 38.57 -10.57 -4.54
CA ALA A 470 39.80 -10.72 -5.29
C ALA A 470 39.77 -9.93 -6.61
N SER A 471 38.64 -9.99 -7.33
CA SER A 471 38.40 -9.19 -8.54
C SER A 471 38.46 -7.69 -8.24
N PHE A 472 37.82 -7.25 -7.16
CA PHE A 472 37.86 -5.86 -6.69
C PHE A 472 39.30 -5.40 -6.39
N LYS A 473 40.04 -6.18 -5.59
CA LYS A 473 41.44 -5.89 -5.25
C LYS A 473 42.32 -5.81 -6.50
N LEU A 474 42.11 -6.70 -7.48
CA LEU A 474 42.82 -6.66 -8.76
C LEU A 474 42.52 -5.38 -9.55
N ARG A 475 41.24 -4.96 -9.65
CA ARG A 475 40.83 -3.71 -10.32
C ARG A 475 41.48 -2.47 -9.71
N HIS A 476 41.71 -2.49 -8.39
CA HIS A 476 42.33 -1.38 -7.64
C HIS A 476 43.85 -1.56 -7.43
N GLY A 477 44.49 -2.49 -8.16
CA GLY A 477 45.95 -2.64 -8.18
C GLY A 477 46.56 -3.42 -7.01
N ARG A 478 45.74 -3.96 -6.08
CA ARG A 478 46.18 -4.80 -4.94
C ARG A 478 46.41 -6.25 -5.37
N LYS A 479 47.36 -6.44 -6.28
CA LYS A 479 47.59 -7.72 -6.98
C LYS A 479 48.00 -8.87 -6.05
N ASP A 480 48.87 -8.61 -5.07
CA ASP A 480 49.36 -9.65 -4.16
C ASP A 480 48.26 -10.16 -3.22
N GLU A 481 47.38 -9.26 -2.74
CA GLU A 481 46.23 -9.64 -1.94
C GLU A 481 45.18 -10.40 -2.75
N ALA A 482 44.91 -9.96 -3.99
CA ALA A 482 44.02 -10.68 -4.89
C ALA A 482 44.53 -12.09 -5.20
N ALA A 483 45.83 -12.25 -5.45
CA ALA A 483 46.44 -13.56 -5.68
C ALA A 483 46.29 -14.49 -4.46
N ARG A 484 46.47 -13.98 -3.23
CA ARG A 484 46.27 -14.75 -2.00
C ARG A 484 44.84 -15.27 -1.86
N LEU A 485 43.84 -14.41 -2.12
CA LEU A 485 42.43 -14.83 -2.06
C LEU A 485 42.08 -15.89 -3.12
N TYR A 486 42.57 -15.74 -4.35
CA TYR A 486 42.36 -16.75 -5.38
C TYR A 486 43.09 -18.07 -5.06
N GLU A 487 44.28 -18.00 -4.47
CA GLU A 487 45.02 -19.21 -4.06
C GLU A 487 44.27 -19.97 -2.95
N GLU A 488 43.68 -19.27 -1.99
CA GLU A 488 42.83 -19.86 -0.94
C GLU A 488 41.56 -20.50 -1.52
N LEU A 489 40.90 -19.84 -2.47
CA LEU A 489 39.75 -20.37 -3.19
C LEU A 489 40.07 -21.65 -3.97
N VAL A 490 41.22 -21.69 -4.65
CA VAL A 490 41.67 -22.88 -5.37
C VAL A 490 41.95 -24.03 -4.41
N LYS A 491 42.63 -23.77 -3.28
CA LYS A 491 42.97 -24.79 -2.27
C LYS A 491 41.76 -25.39 -1.58
N SER A 492 40.78 -24.56 -1.23
CA SER A 492 39.61 -24.99 -0.44
C SER A 492 38.55 -25.72 -1.27
N ARG A 493 38.33 -25.30 -2.53
CA ARG A 493 37.15 -25.71 -3.32
C ARG A 493 37.46 -26.22 -4.73
N GLY A 494 38.65 -25.96 -5.27
CA GLY A 494 39.05 -26.42 -6.61
C GLY A 494 38.29 -25.77 -7.78
N SER A 495 37.79 -24.53 -7.62
CA SER A 495 37.05 -23.81 -8.67
C SER A 495 37.95 -23.45 -9.86
N ILE A 496 37.51 -23.77 -11.09
CA ILE A 496 38.19 -23.39 -12.33
C ILE A 496 38.20 -21.87 -12.50
N GLY A 497 37.14 -21.17 -12.10
CA GLY A 497 37.07 -19.71 -12.16
C GLY A 497 38.12 -19.04 -11.28
N ALA A 498 38.26 -19.54 -10.04
CA ALA A 498 39.30 -19.08 -9.12
C ALA A 498 40.72 -19.39 -9.64
N LEU A 499 40.93 -20.54 -10.29
CA LEU A 499 42.22 -20.88 -10.91
C LEU A 499 42.56 -19.92 -12.06
N VAL A 500 41.58 -19.56 -12.90
CA VAL A 500 41.76 -18.55 -13.95
C VAL A 500 42.07 -17.18 -13.33
N GLY A 501 41.36 -16.77 -12.28
CA GLY A 501 41.65 -15.54 -11.53
C GLY A 501 43.06 -15.55 -10.91
N LEU A 502 43.51 -16.69 -10.38
CA LEU A 502 44.86 -16.87 -9.84
C LEU A 502 45.92 -16.71 -10.94
N ILE A 503 45.73 -17.34 -12.10
CA ILE A 503 46.65 -17.22 -13.24
C ILE A 503 46.71 -15.77 -13.72
N GLN A 504 45.56 -15.11 -13.87
CA GLN A 504 45.48 -13.72 -14.29
C GLN A 504 46.18 -12.78 -13.30
N THR A 505 45.95 -12.95 -12.00
CA THR A 505 46.59 -12.12 -10.96
C THR A 505 48.09 -12.36 -10.89
N THR A 506 48.51 -13.63 -10.85
CA THR A 506 49.93 -14.01 -10.76
C THR A 506 50.72 -13.69 -12.02
N ALA A 507 50.11 -13.67 -13.21
CA ALA A 507 50.79 -13.23 -14.43
C ALA A 507 51.31 -11.79 -14.34
N HIS A 508 50.71 -10.95 -13.49
CA HIS A 508 51.16 -9.58 -13.27
C HIS A 508 52.31 -9.45 -12.26
N THR A 509 52.57 -10.48 -11.45
CA THR A 509 53.55 -10.44 -10.34
C THR A 509 54.67 -11.46 -10.50
N ASN A 510 54.36 -12.67 -10.98
CA ASN A 510 55.30 -13.77 -11.23
C ASN A 510 54.80 -14.70 -12.36
N ILE A 511 55.43 -14.55 -13.53
CA ILE A 511 55.07 -15.29 -14.75
C ILE A 511 55.30 -16.79 -14.58
N GLU A 512 56.41 -17.21 -13.96
CA GLU A 512 56.73 -18.63 -13.76
C GLU A 512 55.66 -19.32 -12.91
N LYS A 513 55.20 -18.67 -11.83
CA LYS A 513 54.09 -19.18 -11.02
C LYS A 513 52.79 -19.27 -11.81
N ALA A 514 52.48 -18.26 -12.63
CA ALA A 514 51.30 -18.28 -13.48
C ALA A 514 51.33 -19.47 -14.46
N GLU A 515 52.47 -19.77 -15.09
CA GLU A 515 52.67 -20.93 -15.96
C GLU A 515 52.52 -22.27 -15.20
N THR A 516 52.92 -22.33 -13.92
CA THR A 516 52.69 -23.54 -13.11
C THR A 516 51.22 -23.77 -12.80
N TYR A 517 50.45 -22.71 -12.55
CA TYR A 517 49.00 -22.81 -12.33
C TYR A 517 48.24 -23.08 -13.64
N GLU A 518 48.69 -22.53 -14.77
CA GLU A 518 48.13 -22.78 -16.10
C GLU A 518 48.11 -24.28 -16.44
N LYS A 519 49.17 -25.01 -16.10
CA LYS A 519 49.26 -26.46 -16.32
C LYS A 519 48.17 -27.27 -15.60
N GLN A 520 47.51 -26.69 -14.61
CA GLN A 520 46.40 -27.32 -13.89
C GLN A 520 45.05 -27.17 -14.61
N LEU A 521 44.97 -26.28 -15.62
CA LEU A 521 43.78 -26.14 -16.47
C LEU A 521 43.65 -27.34 -17.42
N LYS A 522 42.43 -27.84 -17.57
CA LYS A 522 42.14 -28.93 -18.52
C LYS A 522 42.29 -28.42 -19.95
N PRO A 523 43.00 -29.13 -20.84
CA PRO A 523 43.04 -28.80 -22.26
C PRO A 523 41.61 -28.82 -22.84
N LEU A 524 41.25 -27.77 -23.59
CA LEU A 524 39.96 -27.71 -24.27
C LEU A 524 39.91 -28.79 -25.38
N PRO A 525 38.98 -29.76 -25.32
CA PRO A 525 38.87 -30.79 -26.34
C PRO A 525 38.58 -30.18 -27.72
N GLY A 526 39.43 -30.46 -28.71
CA GLY A 526 39.25 -30.00 -30.09
C GLY A 526 39.94 -28.68 -30.46
N LEU A 527 40.54 -27.96 -29.51
CA LEU A 527 41.34 -26.78 -29.81
C LEU A 527 42.79 -27.19 -30.08
N LYS A 528 43.18 -27.35 -31.35
CA LYS A 528 44.60 -27.51 -31.73
C LYS A 528 45.31 -26.18 -31.53
N ALA A 529 46.56 -26.22 -31.08
CA ALA A 529 47.43 -25.08 -30.77
C ALA A 529 47.12 -23.87 -31.68
N VAL A 530 46.51 -22.85 -31.08
CA VAL A 530 46.21 -21.60 -31.76
C VAL A 530 47.54 -20.91 -32.04
N ASP A 531 47.85 -20.65 -33.31
CA ASP A 531 49.07 -19.92 -33.69
C ASP A 531 48.92 -18.44 -33.32
N VAL A 532 49.41 -18.10 -32.12
CA VAL A 532 49.38 -16.75 -31.55
C VAL A 532 50.10 -15.75 -32.48
N LYS A 533 51.21 -16.15 -33.12
CA LYS A 533 51.96 -15.29 -34.04
C LYS A 533 51.21 -15.00 -35.34
N SER A 534 50.37 -15.94 -35.79
CA SER A 534 49.45 -15.71 -36.91
C SER A 534 48.29 -14.80 -36.51
N LEU A 535 47.74 -14.97 -35.31
CA LEU A 535 46.67 -14.13 -34.77
C LEU A 535 47.10 -12.68 -34.58
N GLU A 536 48.27 -12.43 -34.00
CA GLU A 536 48.84 -11.08 -33.80
C GLU A 536 49.09 -10.35 -35.13
N LYS A 537 49.40 -11.10 -36.20
CA LYS A 537 49.55 -10.57 -37.57
C LYS A 537 48.23 -10.39 -38.30
N THR A 538 47.13 -10.93 -37.77
CA THR A 538 45.81 -10.70 -38.35
C THR A 538 45.27 -9.39 -37.78
N SER A 539 44.97 -8.41 -38.64
CA SER A 539 44.26 -7.20 -38.21
C SER A 539 42.98 -7.62 -37.48
N GLY A 540 42.84 -7.22 -36.21
CA GLY A 540 41.89 -7.75 -35.23
C GLY A 540 40.51 -8.16 -35.75
N ALA A 541 39.93 -9.18 -35.11
CA ALA A 541 38.67 -9.83 -35.49
C ALA A 541 37.59 -8.83 -35.96
N LYS A 542 37.20 -8.93 -37.24
CA LYS A 542 35.90 -8.40 -37.67
C LYS A 542 34.82 -9.20 -36.96
N HIS A 543 33.87 -8.49 -36.37
CA HIS A 543 32.69 -9.03 -35.70
C HIS A 543 32.04 -10.12 -36.56
N ILE A 544 32.09 -11.37 -36.11
CA ILE A 544 31.28 -12.45 -36.69
C ILE A 544 29.92 -12.33 -36.02
N GLU A 545 28.90 -11.96 -36.80
CA GLU A 545 27.52 -12.07 -36.36
C GLU A 545 27.23 -13.54 -36.02
N SER A 546 26.72 -13.74 -34.80
CA SER A 546 26.26 -15.01 -34.26
C SER A 546 25.33 -15.74 -35.23
N GLY A 547 25.71 -16.96 -35.59
CA GLY A 547 24.88 -17.91 -36.32
C GLY A 547 24.98 -19.30 -35.68
N SER A 548 24.09 -19.56 -34.72
CA SER A 548 23.50 -20.85 -34.35
C SER A 548 24.42 -22.09 -34.20
N THR A 549 24.63 -22.46 -32.94
CA THR A 549 24.59 -23.82 -32.35
C THR A 549 25.02 -25.01 -33.22
N ALA A 550 26.12 -25.62 -32.76
CA ALA A 550 26.64 -26.91 -33.16
C ALA A 550 25.60 -28.06 -33.07
N SER A 551 25.59 -28.88 -34.12
CA SER A 551 25.19 -30.29 -34.07
C SER A 551 26.45 -31.12 -34.27
N ILE A 552 26.66 -32.07 -33.36
CA ILE A 552 27.76 -33.03 -33.31
C ILE A 552 27.49 -34.15 -34.31
N THR A 553 28.50 -34.59 -35.06
CA THR A 553 28.71 -36.01 -35.37
C THR A 553 30.12 -36.24 -35.91
N GLU A 554 30.69 -37.37 -35.48
CA GLU A 554 32.08 -37.80 -35.57
C GLU A 554 32.53 -38.26 -36.95
N ALA A 555 33.85 -38.46 -37.02
CA ALA A 555 34.60 -39.49 -37.73
C ALA A 555 35.50 -38.97 -38.87
N PHE A 556 36.79 -38.96 -38.55
CA PHE A 556 37.89 -38.78 -39.47
C PHE A 556 38.22 -40.13 -40.10
N GLU A 557 38.09 -40.26 -41.42
CA GLU A 557 38.90 -41.20 -42.20
C GLU A 557 39.65 -40.45 -43.29
N ALA A 558 40.96 -40.67 -43.29
CA ALA A 558 41.89 -40.16 -44.27
C ALA A 558 41.86 -41.04 -45.52
N LYS A 559 41.64 -40.45 -46.70
CA LYS A 559 42.18 -40.97 -47.96
C LYS A 559 42.34 -39.89 -49.03
N SER A 560 43.60 -39.75 -49.43
CA SER A 560 44.12 -39.55 -50.79
C SER A 560 43.43 -38.60 -51.77
N LYS A 561 44.21 -37.56 -52.14
CA LYS A 561 44.31 -36.88 -53.45
C LYS A 561 43.15 -37.12 -54.44
N GLU A 562 42.33 -36.09 -54.65
CA GLU A 562 41.69 -35.89 -55.94
C GLU A 562 41.47 -34.40 -56.30
N LYS A 563 41.47 -34.17 -57.61
CA LYS A 563 41.60 -32.92 -58.36
C LYS A 563 40.68 -31.78 -57.88
N ALA A 564 41.20 -30.55 -57.96
CA ALA A 564 40.44 -29.31 -57.76
C ALA A 564 39.21 -29.24 -58.69
N LYS A 565 38.02 -29.52 -58.16
CA LYS A 565 36.74 -29.22 -58.82
C LYS A 565 36.53 -27.70 -58.83
N LYS A 566 36.49 -27.10 -60.02
CA LYS A 566 36.10 -25.69 -60.24
C LYS A 566 34.74 -25.42 -59.57
N LYS A 567 34.71 -24.54 -58.57
CA LYS A 567 33.46 -24.03 -58.00
C LYS A 567 32.70 -23.28 -59.10
N ARG A 568 31.48 -23.74 -59.42
CA ARG A 568 30.51 -23.01 -60.24
C ARG A 568 30.33 -21.60 -59.68
N LYS A 569 30.75 -20.56 -60.40
CA LYS A 569 30.37 -19.17 -60.09
C LYS A 569 28.84 -19.07 -60.23
N ARG A 570 28.13 -18.81 -59.13
CA ARG A 570 26.70 -18.51 -59.18
C ARG A 570 26.50 -17.20 -59.96
N LYS A 571 25.48 -17.14 -60.83
CA LYS A 571 25.15 -15.93 -61.59
C LYS A 571 24.76 -14.79 -60.64
N PRO A 572 25.21 -13.54 -60.86
CA PRO A 572 24.80 -12.40 -60.05
C PRO A 572 23.29 -12.19 -60.15
N LYS A 573 22.65 -11.86 -59.03
CA LYS A 573 21.21 -11.63 -58.94
C LYS A 573 20.94 -10.16 -59.24
N TYR A 574 20.34 -9.85 -60.38
CA TYR A 574 20.02 -8.48 -60.78
C TYR A 574 18.77 -7.94 -60.06
N PRO A 575 18.65 -6.60 -59.90
CA PRO A 575 17.44 -5.97 -59.39
C PRO A 575 16.20 -6.33 -60.23
N LYS A 576 15.02 -6.32 -59.59
CA LYS A 576 13.75 -6.68 -60.21
C LYS A 576 13.47 -5.75 -61.42
N GLY A 577 13.46 -6.31 -62.64
CA GLY A 577 13.22 -5.58 -63.89
C GLY A 577 14.46 -5.16 -64.72
N PHE A 578 15.67 -5.61 -64.35
CA PHE A 578 16.89 -5.34 -65.13
C PHE A 578 17.14 -6.43 -66.20
N ASP A 579 17.12 -6.03 -67.48
CA ASP A 579 17.47 -6.88 -68.62
C ASP A 579 18.98 -6.72 -68.97
N PRO A 580 19.81 -7.78 -68.90
CA PRO A 580 21.23 -7.71 -69.23
C PRO A 580 21.55 -7.42 -70.70
N ALA A 581 20.62 -7.65 -71.63
CA ALA A 581 20.86 -7.45 -73.07
C ALA A 581 20.58 -6.00 -73.53
N ASN A 582 19.75 -5.28 -72.77
CA ASN A 582 19.48 -3.85 -72.95
C ASN A 582 19.45 -3.18 -71.59
N PRO A 583 20.62 -2.85 -71.01
CA PRO A 583 20.66 -2.12 -69.77
C PRO A 583 20.09 -0.73 -70.06
N GLY A 584 18.86 -0.49 -69.62
CA GLY A 584 18.28 0.85 -69.64
C GLY A 584 19.19 1.87 -68.95
N PRO A 585 18.84 3.17 -68.99
CA PRO A 585 19.68 4.23 -68.46
C PRO A 585 20.13 3.91 -67.02
N PRO A 586 21.40 4.25 -66.67
CA PRO A 586 22.00 3.85 -65.42
C PRO A 586 21.16 4.33 -64.22
N PRO A 587 21.15 3.57 -63.10
CA PRO A 587 20.41 3.97 -61.91
C PRO A 587 20.80 5.38 -61.45
N ASP A 588 19.82 6.14 -60.95
CA ASP A 588 19.98 7.49 -60.41
C ASP A 588 21.28 7.63 -59.57
N PRO A 589 22.22 8.53 -59.94
CA PRO A 589 23.48 8.74 -59.24
C PRO A 589 23.30 9.09 -57.76
N GLU A 590 22.17 9.67 -57.37
CA GLU A 590 21.88 10.07 -55.99
C GLU A 590 21.21 8.95 -55.18
N ARG A 591 21.12 7.73 -55.72
CA ARG A 591 20.48 6.59 -55.04
C ARG A 591 21.20 6.14 -53.77
N TRP A 592 22.50 6.42 -53.63
CA TRP A 592 23.25 6.14 -52.41
C TRP A 592 23.01 7.17 -51.31
N LEU A 593 22.51 8.37 -51.66
CA LEU A 593 22.19 9.42 -50.69
C LEU A 593 20.89 9.08 -49.93
N PRO A 594 20.79 9.45 -48.65
CA PRO A 594 19.54 9.42 -47.90
C PRO A 594 18.42 10.12 -48.68
N LYS A 595 17.20 9.56 -48.66
CA LYS A 595 16.08 10.01 -49.52
C LYS A 595 15.74 11.51 -49.41
N ARG A 596 16.11 12.18 -48.32
CA ARG A 596 15.89 13.61 -48.08
C ARG A 596 16.93 14.52 -48.75
N GLU A 597 18.10 13.97 -49.08
CA GLU A 597 19.23 14.68 -49.69
C GLU A 597 19.29 14.49 -51.22
N ARG A 598 18.35 13.71 -51.76
CA ARG A 598 18.21 13.54 -53.21
C ARG A 598 17.52 14.77 -53.79
N SER A 599 18.00 15.24 -54.94
CA SER A 599 17.42 16.31 -55.75
C SER A 599 15.93 16.09 -56.08
N SER A 600 15.49 14.83 -56.16
CA SER A 600 14.09 14.44 -56.37
C SER A 600 13.20 14.55 -55.12
N TYR A 601 13.75 14.88 -53.95
CA TYR A 601 13.00 15.00 -52.71
C TYR A 601 12.15 16.27 -52.64
N ARG A 602 10.83 16.12 -52.65
CA ARG A 602 9.89 17.20 -52.31
C ARG A 602 9.27 16.96 -50.93
N PRO A 603 9.58 17.77 -49.90
CA PRO A 603 8.96 17.65 -48.59
C PRO A 603 7.48 18.04 -48.62
N LYS A 604 6.62 17.27 -47.93
CA LYS A 604 5.20 17.61 -47.75
C LYS A 604 5.06 18.82 -46.82
N ARG A 605 4.14 19.73 -47.15
CA ARG A 605 3.97 21.12 -46.66
C ARG A 605 3.94 21.39 -45.14
N LYS A 606 4.07 20.38 -44.25
CA LYS A 606 3.96 20.57 -42.79
C LYS A 606 5.28 20.58 -42.01
N ASP A 607 6.41 20.18 -42.60
CA ASP A 607 7.70 20.07 -41.87
C ASP A 607 8.85 20.89 -42.51
N LYS A 608 8.62 22.19 -42.73
CA LYS A 608 9.67 23.10 -43.22
C LYS A 608 10.72 23.53 -42.17
N ARG A 609 10.54 23.18 -40.88
CA ARG A 609 11.49 23.53 -39.80
C ARG A 609 12.48 22.42 -39.42
N ALA A 610 12.29 21.20 -39.91
CA ALA A 610 13.21 20.09 -39.62
C ALA A 610 14.34 19.91 -40.66
N ALA A 611 14.31 20.66 -41.77
CA ALA A 611 15.28 20.54 -42.86
C ALA A 611 16.53 21.42 -42.68
N GLN A 612 16.63 22.22 -41.61
CA GLN A 612 17.67 23.24 -41.46
C GLN A 612 18.47 23.14 -40.15
N ILE A 613 18.24 22.09 -39.34
CA ILE A 613 18.91 21.93 -38.02
C ILE A 613 19.40 20.49 -37.86
N ARG A 614 20.51 20.18 -38.52
CA ARG A 614 21.55 19.23 -38.06
C ARG A 614 22.67 19.16 -39.10
N GLY A 615 23.52 20.18 -39.10
CA GLY A 615 24.88 20.06 -39.64
C GLY A 615 25.78 19.34 -38.62
N SER A 616 26.76 18.59 -39.13
CA SER A 616 27.80 17.93 -38.35
C SER A 616 28.56 18.91 -37.46
N GLN A 617 28.76 18.56 -36.19
CA GLN A 617 29.57 19.32 -35.26
C GLN A 617 30.99 19.51 -35.78
N GLY A 618 31.50 20.75 -35.71
CA GLY A 618 32.91 21.07 -35.96
C GLY A 618 33.14 22.11 -37.05
N ALA A 619 32.62 23.32 -36.90
CA ALA A 619 33.10 24.49 -37.64
C ALA A 619 33.03 25.73 -36.75
N VAL A 620 34.20 26.34 -36.54
CA VAL A 620 34.46 27.47 -35.64
C VAL A 620 33.83 28.74 -36.23
N VAL A 621 33.00 29.44 -35.46
CA VAL A 621 32.45 30.76 -35.82
C VAL A 621 33.25 31.82 -35.08
N LYS A 622 33.88 32.72 -35.84
CA LYS A 622 34.48 33.97 -35.35
C LYS A 622 33.50 35.13 -35.59
N GLU A 623 33.49 36.04 -34.64
CA GLU A 623 32.58 37.17 -34.38
C GLU A 623 32.23 38.07 -35.58
N ALA A 624 31.03 38.65 -35.58
CA ALA A 624 30.85 40.11 -35.44
C ALA A 624 29.36 40.56 -35.42
N ALA A 625 29.10 41.49 -34.51
CA ALA A 625 28.17 42.63 -34.57
C ALA A 625 26.65 42.39 -34.46
N THR A 626 26.19 42.55 -33.22
CA THR A 626 24.90 43.09 -32.79
C THR A 626 24.58 44.47 -33.40
N SER A 627 23.32 44.67 -33.82
CA SER A 627 22.62 45.92 -33.53
C SER A 627 21.11 45.66 -33.39
N VAL A 628 20.56 46.31 -32.37
CA VAL A 628 19.24 46.16 -31.77
C VAL A 628 18.36 47.35 -32.21
N ASN A 629 17.05 47.25 -31.93
CA ASN A 629 16.00 48.28 -31.89
C ASN A 629 15.22 48.52 -33.20
N SER A 630 13.89 48.71 -33.20
CA SER A 630 12.92 48.88 -32.10
C SER A 630 11.49 48.78 -32.67
N LYS A 631 10.53 48.41 -31.81
CA LYS A 631 9.07 48.45 -32.03
C LYS A 631 8.55 49.88 -32.22
N SER A 632 7.52 50.07 -33.03
CA SER A 632 6.15 50.46 -32.60
C SER A 632 5.23 50.80 -33.78
N ASN A 633 3.97 50.33 -33.68
CA ASN A 633 2.65 50.90 -34.04
C ASN A 633 2.54 51.86 -35.24
N GLN A 634 1.45 51.96 -36.02
CA GLN A 634 0.12 51.35 -36.19
C GLN A 634 -0.52 52.27 -37.26
N THR A 635 -1.26 51.76 -38.25
CA THR A 635 -2.41 52.52 -38.82
C THR A 635 -3.37 51.55 -39.49
N THR A 636 -4.60 51.55 -38.98
CA THR A 636 -5.85 51.11 -39.59
C THR A 636 -6.24 52.16 -40.66
N ASN A 637 -7.21 52.04 -41.59
CA ASN A 637 -8.42 51.24 -41.73
C ASN A 637 -9.02 51.52 -43.14
N SER A 638 -10.18 50.88 -43.41
CA SER A 638 -11.24 51.23 -44.41
C SER A 638 -11.10 50.59 -45.80
N LYS A 639 -12.14 50.11 -46.48
CA LYS A 639 -13.61 50.03 -46.29
C LYS A 639 -14.15 49.07 -47.38
N GLY A 640 -15.22 48.30 -47.13
CA GLY A 640 -16.06 47.71 -48.19
C GLY A 640 -16.95 48.77 -48.88
N PRO A 641 -17.93 48.45 -49.77
CA PRO A 641 -18.82 47.27 -49.67
C PRO A 641 -19.45 46.65 -50.97
N SER A 642 -20.14 45.52 -50.75
CA SER A 642 -21.40 44.99 -51.37
C SER A 642 -21.51 44.54 -52.85
N GLN A 643 -21.98 43.28 -53.06
CA GLN A 643 -23.34 42.94 -53.55
C GLN A 643 -23.68 41.42 -53.48
N ASN A 644 -24.98 41.13 -53.38
CA ASN A 644 -25.75 39.86 -53.22
C ASN A 644 -25.43 38.76 -54.29
N ALA A 645 -25.87 37.49 -54.28
CA ALA A 645 -26.98 36.76 -53.63
C ALA A 645 -26.79 35.21 -53.72
N SER A 646 -27.46 34.49 -52.81
CA SER A 646 -28.13 33.16 -52.85
C SER A 646 -27.77 32.06 -53.88
N ALA A 647 -27.54 30.82 -53.41
CA ALA A 647 -28.46 29.65 -53.51
C ALA A 647 -27.76 28.25 -53.54
N GLU A 648 -28.29 27.36 -52.69
CA GLU A 648 -28.56 25.90 -52.79
C GLU A 648 -27.51 24.81 -53.14
N GLN A 649 -27.44 23.85 -52.20
CA GLN A 649 -27.44 22.37 -52.28
C GLN A 649 -26.77 21.62 -53.46
N SER A 650 -25.87 20.69 -53.12
CA SER A 650 -26.13 19.23 -53.24
C SER A 650 -24.94 18.37 -52.77
N LYS A 651 -25.26 17.33 -51.97
CA LYS A 651 -24.39 16.18 -51.67
C LYS A 651 -24.41 15.19 -52.84
N PRO A 652 -23.39 14.31 -52.93
CA PRO A 652 -23.68 12.92 -53.28
C PRO A 652 -23.15 11.95 -52.22
N SER A 653 -24.06 11.07 -51.78
CA SER A 653 -23.78 9.82 -51.08
C SER A 653 -23.78 8.66 -52.09
N SER A 654 -22.76 7.80 -52.07
CA SER A 654 -22.81 6.49 -52.76
C SER A 654 -22.67 5.33 -51.77
N LYS A 655 -23.68 4.48 -51.82
CA LYS A 655 -23.95 3.27 -51.05
C LYS A 655 -22.88 2.18 -51.19
N SER A 656 -22.64 1.43 -50.13
CA SER A 656 -22.23 0.01 -50.19
C SER A 656 -23.30 -0.84 -49.49
N ARG A 657 -23.86 -1.79 -50.25
CA ARG A 657 -24.90 -2.74 -49.82
C ARG A 657 -24.28 -4.13 -49.93
N LYS A 658 -24.25 -4.92 -48.84
CA LYS A 658 -24.35 -6.38 -48.93
C LYS A 658 -24.83 -6.97 -47.59
N LYS A 659 -26.01 -7.58 -47.67
CA LYS A 659 -26.59 -8.53 -46.71
C LYS A 659 -25.91 -9.90 -46.89
N SER A 660 -25.81 -10.67 -45.82
CA SER A 660 -26.45 -12.00 -45.74
C SER A 660 -26.45 -12.50 -44.30
N LYS A 661 -27.64 -12.87 -43.82
CA LYS A 661 -27.89 -13.73 -42.66
C LYS A 661 -27.53 -15.18 -43.03
N ASN A 662 -26.95 -15.91 -42.08
CA ASN A 662 -27.66 -16.97 -41.34
C ASN A 662 -27.10 -17.01 -39.93
#